data_AF-V2YEY8-F1
#
_entry.id   AF-V2YEY8-F1
#
_cell.length_a   1.000
_cell.length_b   1.000
_cell.length_c   1.000
_cell.angle_alpha   90.00
_cell.angle_beta   90.00
_cell.angle_gamma   90.00
#
_symmetry.space_group_name_H-M   'P 1'
#
loop_
_entity.id
_entity.type
_entity.pdbx_description
1 polymer ?
#
loop_
_entity_poly.entity_id
_entity_poly.type
_entity_poly.pdbx_seq_one_letter_code
_entity_poly.pdbx_strand_id
1 'polypeptide(L)'
;MPGRVRQGPSPLEELPSKVANIFEQVQGPAHNHKKNFVALYKLHEDATQITQPCRTPQGEEAVKPIGEKTFLDTFFVQLGKVLSLKKGTYPADQVVKFISGYVKYLNDKVAAENREDDEEEDVLDIDSAISRFTERLVGFLLKGFGAKDKSVRYRVVQICAEIVINLGELDEDLYMKMRRGLLERLNDKEISVRVQAATALCKFARTDDSGEESNEDAESGPPLLDCLVESMTYDDAVDVRRTIVRNIPLTKATLSTILERTRDTDAVIRKLVYSHVLDKNVGNAVENGVTHPSTFTIAQRELIVRNGIQDRDPGVKAAASNLMVHWMDILGCSLSGDKDEEGAQTQNQTRKEEHLLKFLTKFDLSQEEVATIALQSIFETKPEIFQEMHFPPQYWATLSPEKAFLARVFVDHCIKEKAEVLKETALPEVTALAFRIQDTYNQLVGIEEEEEDVFGTLDDEARARRDDERDACELTLEEMLKLAVNLDYGDEIGRRKMYALMRDMLSREKLSERHVGKCLNVLQKLWPDERDLIRLIVEIVQNLRDPGDEEEPTVRPRNDADPDASFTSVDETPKPAKAKSRADMTPEEQRRADHIDLMCLILLEGLLERVNGALGDNSTLYGVYNEVIVPCIQHADPALREKATKCFGLLALISKVVYLESQISS
;
A
#
# COMPACT_ATOMS: atom_id res chain seq x y z
N MET A 1 -24.26 -57.82 69.73
CA MET A 1 -23.70 -56.56 69.18
C MET A 1 -23.79 -56.64 67.67
N PRO A 2 -24.67 -55.87 67.01
CA PRO A 2 -24.67 -55.79 65.54
C PRO A 2 -23.42 -55.00 65.11
N GLY A 3 -22.70 -55.53 64.13
CA GLY A 3 -21.46 -54.94 63.62
C GLY A 3 -21.71 -53.56 63.02
N ARG A 4 -20.88 -52.59 63.43
CA ARG A 4 -20.74 -51.31 62.73
C ARG A 4 -20.28 -51.60 61.30
N VAL A 5 -21.20 -51.51 60.35
CA VAL A 5 -20.85 -51.32 58.94
C VAL A 5 -20.07 -50.02 58.88
N ARG A 6 -18.79 -50.07 58.49
CA ARG A 6 -18.04 -48.86 58.13
C ARG A 6 -18.77 -48.26 56.92
N GLN A 7 -19.50 -47.17 57.13
CA GLN A 7 -19.98 -46.35 56.02
C GLN A 7 -18.74 -45.95 55.20
N GLY A 8 -18.79 -46.15 53.89
CA GLY A 8 -17.73 -45.70 52.99
C GLY A 8 -17.55 -44.18 53.11
N PRO A 9 -16.42 -43.63 52.62
CA PRO A 9 -16.20 -42.20 52.64
C PRO A 9 -17.35 -41.48 51.92
N SER A 10 -17.77 -40.34 52.47
CA SER A 10 -18.85 -39.55 51.87
C SER A 10 -18.44 -39.03 50.48
N PRO A 11 -19.40 -38.74 49.58
CA PRO A 11 -19.09 -38.19 48.26
C PRO A 11 -18.18 -36.96 48.29
N LEU A 12 -18.31 -36.12 49.33
CA LEU A 12 -17.46 -34.94 49.55
C LEU A 12 -16.03 -35.31 49.98
N GLU A 13 -15.83 -36.40 50.73
CA GLU A 13 -14.50 -36.88 51.14
C GLU A 13 -13.74 -37.51 49.98
N GLU A 14 -14.44 -38.08 48.98
CA GLU A 14 -13.82 -38.64 47.77
C GLU A 14 -13.51 -37.58 46.71
N LEU A 15 -14.15 -36.41 46.75
CA LEU A 15 -14.04 -35.38 45.72
C LEU A 15 -12.59 -34.91 45.48
N PRO A 16 -11.74 -34.67 46.52
CA PRO A 16 -10.35 -34.28 46.33
C PRO A 16 -9.51 -35.26 45.52
N SER A 17 -9.68 -36.56 45.75
CA SER A 17 -8.91 -37.59 45.03
C SER A 17 -9.39 -37.73 43.59
N LYS A 18 -10.71 -37.67 43.35
CA LYS A 18 -11.29 -37.74 42.00
C LYS A 18 -10.87 -36.57 41.13
N VAL A 19 -10.90 -35.34 41.65
CA VAL A 19 -10.45 -34.14 40.91
C VAL A 19 -8.94 -34.19 40.68
N ALA A 20 -8.14 -34.62 41.66
CA ALA A 20 -6.69 -34.77 41.49
C ALA A 20 -6.34 -35.77 40.37
N ASN A 21 -7.05 -36.91 40.30
CA ASN A 21 -6.85 -37.90 39.24
C ASN A 21 -7.15 -37.34 37.85
N ILE A 22 -8.17 -36.47 37.72
CA ILE A 22 -8.46 -35.77 36.46
C ILE A 22 -7.29 -34.85 36.09
N PHE A 23 -6.80 -34.04 37.04
CA PHE A 23 -5.64 -33.16 36.82
C PHE A 23 -4.36 -33.92 36.48
N GLU A 24 -4.19 -35.15 36.96
CA GLU A 24 -3.08 -36.03 36.57
C GLU A 24 -3.23 -36.52 35.11
N GLN A 25 -4.44 -36.94 34.71
CA GLN A 25 -4.71 -37.46 33.37
C GLN A 25 -4.55 -36.42 32.26
N VAL A 26 -4.76 -35.14 32.56
CA VAL A 26 -4.75 -34.05 31.56
C VAL A 26 -3.39 -33.39 31.36
N GLN A 27 -2.37 -33.80 32.12
CA GLN A 27 -0.99 -33.32 31.98
C GLN A 27 -0.28 -33.84 30.71
N GLY A 28 -0.82 -34.89 30.10
CA GLY A 28 -0.37 -35.42 28.82
C GLY A 28 -1.00 -34.74 27.61
N PRO A 29 -0.86 -35.31 26.40
CA PRO A 29 -1.46 -34.77 25.19
C PRO A 29 -2.98 -34.63 25.29
N ALA A 30 -3.56 -33.65 24.60
CA ALA A 30 -4.97 -33.25 24.74
C ALA A 30 -6.04 -34.28 24.33
N HIS A 31 -5.67 -35.48 23.87
CA HIS A 31 -6.59 -36.56 23.47
C HIS A 31 -7.63 -36.92 24.56
N ASN A 32 -7.24 -36.86 25.83
CA ASN A 32 -8.12 -37.18 26.95
C ASN A 32 -8.89 -35.97 27.50
N HIS A 33 -8.67 -34.75 26.98
CA HIS A 33 -9.29 -33.54 27.55
C HIS A 33 -10.82 -33.58 27.42
N LYS A 34 -11.38 -33.94 26.26
CA LYS A 34 -12.83 -34.03 26.05
C LYS A 34 -13.52 -34.98 27.03
N LYS A 35 -12.95 -36.18 27.23
CA LYS A 35 -13.45 -37.16 28.20
C LYS A 35 -13.42 -36.60 29.62
N ASN A 36 -12.35 -35.88 29.95
CA ASN A 36 -12.16 -35.31 31.27
C ASN A 36 -13.02 -34.05 31.52
N PHE A 37 -13.43 -33.32 30.48
CA PHE A 37 -14.45 -32.26 30.62
C PHE A 37 -15.75 -32.85 31.13
N VAL A 38 -16.24 -33.93 30.50
CA VAL A 38 -17.48 -34.62 30.90
C VAL A 38 -17.35 -35.21 32.30
N ALA A 39 -16.22 -35.86 32.60
CA ALA A 39 -15.99 -36.43 33.93
C ALA A 39 -15.96 -35.36 35.03
N LEU A 40 -15.29 -34.23 34.77
CA LEU A 40 -15.21 -33.13 35.73
C LEU A 40 -16.56 -32.42 35.88
N TYR A 41 -17.29 -32.23 34.77
CA TYR A 41 -18.66 -31.70 34.77
C TYR A 41 -19.58 -32.52 35.65
N LYS A 42 -19.59 -33.84 35.50
CA LYS A 42 -20.40 -34.72 36.34
C LYS A 42 -20.06 -34.58 37.83
N LEU A 43 -18.78 -34.50 38.19
CA LEU A 43 -18.38 -34.28 39.58
C LEU A 43 -18.81 -32.91 40.10
N HIS A 44 -18.82 -31.90 39.24
CA HIS A 44 -19.27 -30.55 39.57
C HIS A 44 -20.78 -30.54 39.82
N GLU A 45 -21.57 -31.11 38.90
CA GLU A 45 -23.03 -31.24 38.99
C GLU A 45 -23.46 -32.08 40.20
N ASP A 46 -22.83 -33.25 40.43
CA ASP A 46 -23.11 -34.08 41.60
C ASP A 46 -22.81 -33.31 42.91
N ALA A 47 -21.82 -32.42 42.91
CA ALA A 47 -21.45 -31.64 44.08
C ALA A 47 -22.41 -30.47 44.35
N THR A 48 -22.98 -29.84 43.33
CA THR A 48 -23.93 -28.71 43.51
C THR A 48 -25.23 -29.18 44.17
N GLN A 49 -25.62 -30.45 43.99
CA GLN A 49 -26.77 -31.07 44.66
C GLN A 49 -26.58 -31.26 46.18
N ILE A 50 -25.35 -31.15 46.70
CA ILE A 50 -25.06 -31.38 48.12
C ILE A 50 -25.10 -30.05 48.87
N THR A 51 -26.18 -29.84 49.62
CA THR A 51 -26.42 -28.63 50.39
C THR A 51 -26.64 -28.89 51.87
N GLN A 52 -26.48 -27.84 52.69
CA GLN A 52 -26.71 -27.89 54.14
C GLN A 52 -27.72 -26.82 54.58
N PRO A 53 -28.79 -27.18 55.29
CA PRO A 53 -29.70 -26.21 55.87
C PRO A 53 -28.98 -25.30 56.87
N CYS A 54 -29.20 -23.99 56.79
CA CYS A 54 -28.69 -23.00 57.72
C CYS A 54 -29.74 -21.93 58.00
N ARG A 55 -29.43 -21.00 58.91
CA ARG A 55 -30.26 -19.82 59.17
C ARG A 55 -29.47 -18.55 58.89
N THR A 56 -30.07 -17.56 58.24
CA THR A 56 -29.47 -16.25 57.99
C THR A 56 -29.28 -15.50 59.32
N PRO A 57 -28.45 -14.44 59.36
CA PRO A 57 -28.35 -13.57 60.54
C PRO A 57 -29.68 -12.96 60.98
N GLN A 58 -30.65 -12.81 60.05
CA GLN A 58 -32.02 -12.37 60.34
C GLN A 58 -32.97 -13.50 60.80
N GLY A 59 -32.50 -14.76 60.86
CA GLY A 59 -33.26 -15.91 61.37
C GLY A 59 -34.07 -16.68 60.32
N GLU A 60 -33.93 -16.34 59.04
CA GLU A 60 -34.62 -17.00 57.92
C GLU A 60 -33.94 -18.33 57.57
N GLU A 61 -34.71 -19.32 57.12
CA GLU A 61 -34.14 -20.59 56.64
C GLU A 61 -33.44 -20.34 55.30
N ALA A 62 -32.18 -20.77 55.22
CA ALA A 62 -31.35 -20.67 54.03
C ALA A 62 -30.66 -22.00 53.75
N VAL A 63 -30.14 -22.15 52.54
CA VAL A 63 -29.44 -23.36 52.11
C VAL A 63 -28.00 -22.98 51.74
N LYS A 64 -27.04 -23.65 52.37
CA LYS A 64 -25.62 -23.44 52.10
C LYS A 64 -25.11 -24.46 51.07
N PRO A 65 -24.55 -24.04 49.92
CA PRO A 65 -24.03 -24.94 48.90
C PRO A 65 -22.66 -25.51 49.31
N ILE A 66 -22.65 -26.45 50.25
CA ILE A 66 -21.41 -27.01 50.81
C ILE A 66 -20.63 -27.87 49.82
N GLY A 67 -21.31 -28.56 48.90
CA GLY A 67 -20.67 -29.38 47.88
C GLY A 67 -20.01 -28.54 46.79
N GLU A 68 -20.72 -27.54 46.24
CA GLU A 68 -20.16 -26.56 45.29
C GLU A 68 -18.89 -25.91 45.86
N LYS A 69 -18.95 -25.44 47.11
CA LYS A 69 -17.78 -24.88 47.80
C LYS A 69 -16.62 -25.88 47.87
N THR A 70 -16.90 -27.13 48.25
CA THR A 70 -15.87 -28.17 48.39
C THR A 70 -15.24 -28.52 47.03
N PHE A 71 -16.04 -28.53 45.95
CA PHE A 71 -15.55 -28.70 44.59
C PHE A 71 -14.60 -27.57 44.19
N LEU A 72 -15.02 -26.31 44.39
CA LEU A 72 -14.21 -25.13 44.09
C LEU A 72 -12.89 -25.12 44.86
N ASP A 73 -12.94 -25.35 46.18
CA ASP A 73 -11.75 -25.41 47.03
C ASP A 73 -10.78 -26.50 46.53
N THR A 74 -11.32 -27.67 46.17
CA THR A 74 -10.53 -28.78 45.61
C THR A 74 -9.90 -28.41 44.26
N PHE A 75 -10.69 -27.83 43.35
CA PHE A 75 -10.23 -27.42 42.03
C PHE A 75 -9.11 -26.37 42.15
N PHE A 76 -9.29 -25.36 42.99
CA PHE A 76 -8.29 -24.31 43.21
C PHE A 76 -7.02 -24.81 43.90
N VAL A 77 -7.10 -25.83 44.76
CA VAL A 77 -5.90 -26.50 45.29
C VAL A 77 -5.09 -27.15 44.16
N GLN A 78 -5.73 -27.81 43.18
CA GLN A 78 -5.00 -28.37 42.05
C GLN A 78 -4.46 -27.27 41.12
N LEU A 79 -5.26 -26.23 40.86
CA LEU A 79 -4.83 -25.07 40.07
C LEU A 79 -3.62 -24.37 40.70
N GLY A 80 -3.62 -24.16 42.02
CA GLY A 80 -2.54 -23.51 42.75
C GLY A 80 -1.19 -24.20 42.56
N LYS A 81 -1.16 -25.54 42.44
CA LYS A 81 0.06 -26.30 42.15
C LYS A 81 0.62 -25.99 40.76
N VAL A 82 -0.24 -25.67 39.81
CA VAL A 82 0.14 -25.31 38.44
C VAL A 82 0.66 -23.87 38.36
N LEU A 83 0.09 -22.96 39.16
CA LEU A 83 0.43 -21.54 39.12
C LEU A 83 1.91 -21.25 39.45
N SER A 84 2.55 -22.05 40.32
CA SER A 84 3.97 -21.88 40.65
C SER A 84 4.93 -22.41 39.59
N LEU A 85 4.44 -23.04 38.52
CA LEU A 85 5.29 -23.67 37.50
C LEU A 85 5.75 -22.67 36.44
N LYS A 86 7.02 -22.74 36.07
CA LYS A 86 7.67 -21.83 35.12
C LYS A 86 7.07 -21.97 33.71
N LYS A 87 7.23 -20.91 32.89
CA LYS A 87 6.95 -20.95 31.45
C LYS A 87 7.68 -22.12 30.78
N GLY A 88 7.02 -22.83 29.87
CA GLY A 88 7.58 -23.94 29.10
C GLY A 88 7.51 -25.31 29.81
N THR A 89 6.93 -25.38 31.01
CA THR A 89 6.60 -26.66 31.65
C THR A 89 5.41 -27.30 30.95
N TYR A 90 5.67 -28.29 30.10
CA TYR A 90 4.65 -28.94 29.27
C TYR A 90 3.41 -29.44 30.04
N PRO A 91 3.53 -30.18 31.17
CA PRO A 91 2.36 -30.59 31.95
C PRO A 91 1.47 -29.43 32.39
N ALA A 92 2.09 -28.32 32.80
CA ALA A 92 1.36 -27.11 33.20
C ALA A 92 0.65 -26.47 32.01
N ASP A 93 1.30 -26.41 30.85
CA ASP A 93 0.70 -25.87 29.62
C ASP A 93 -0.51 -26.70 29.16
N GLN A 94 -0.48 -28.03 29.34
CA GLN A 94 -1.63 -28.89 29.06
C GLN A 94 -2.78 -28.69 30.05
N VAL A 95 -2.48 -28.50 31.33
CA VAL A 95 -3.51 -28.18 32.33
C VAL A 95 -4.15 -26.82 32.06
N VAL A 96 -3.38 -25.80 31.67
CA VAL A 96 -3.94 -24.48 31.27
C VAL A 96 -4.91 -24.63 30.09
N LYS A 97 -4.54 -25.40 29.06
CA LYS A 97 -5.43 -25.71 27.93
C LYS A 97 -6.68 -26.48 28.35
N PHE A 98 -6.53 -27.44 29.26
CA PHE A 98 -7.66 -28.17 29.83
C PHE A 98 -8.62 -27.23 30.55
N ILE A 99 -8.12 -26.30 31.37
CA ILE A 99 -8.95 -25.32 32.08
C ILE A 99 -9.72 -24.44 31.10
N SER A 100 -9.04 -23.90 30.07
CA SER A 100 -9.71 -23.11 29.03
C SER A 100 -10.78 -23.91 28.29
N GLY A 101 -10.48 -25.15 27.92
CA GLY A 101 -11.46 -26.03 27.28
C GLY A 101 -12.64 -26.40 28.20
N TYR A 102 -12.40 -26.53 29.51
CA TYR A 102 -13.46 -26.80 30.48
C TYR A 102 -14.35 -25.58 30.72
N VAL A 103 -13.79 -24.37 30.84
CA VAL A 103 -14.58 -23.12 30.91
C VAL A 103 -15.47 -22.98 29.67
N LYS A 104 -14.91 -23.25 28.47
CA LYS A 104 -15.71 -23.29 27.26
C LYS A 104 -16.83 -24.33 27.32
N TYR A 105 -16.51 -25.57 27.70
CA TYR A 105 -17.49 -26.65 27.81
C TYR A 105 -18.66 -26.30 28.74
N LEU A 106 -18.35 -25.62 29.85
CA LEU A 106 -19.32 -25.14 30.82
C LEU A 106 -20.25 -24.06 30.23
N ASN A 107 -19.69 -23.02 29.62
CA ASN A 107 -20.50 -21.95 29.05
C ASN A 107 -21.29 -22.40 27.81
N ASP A 108 -20.76 -23.32 27.01
CA ASP A 108 -21.49 -23.96 25.91
C ASP A 108 -22.70 -24.76 26.43
N LYS A 109 -22.63 -25.31 27.65
CA LYS A 109 -23.74 -26.03 28.29
C LYS A 109 -24.85 -25.10 28.75
N VAL A 110 -24.50 -24.02 29.45
CA VAL A 110 -25.46 -22.97 29.85
C VAL A 110 -26.16 -22.38 28.62
N ALA A 111 -25.40 -22.06 27.57
CA ALA A 111 -25.98 -21.50 26.35
C ALA A 111 -26.89 -22.48 25.58
N ALA A 112 -26.75 -23.80 25.79
CA ALA A 112 -27.64 -24.80 25.21
C ALA A 112 -28.93 -24.95 26.02
N GLU A 113 -28.83 -24.95 27.36
CA GLU A 113 -29.97 -24.99 28.28
C GLU A 113 -30.88 -23.76 28.07
N ASN A 114 -30.29 -22.56 28.01
CA ASN A 114 -31.04 -21.32 27.77
C ASN A 114 -31.79 -21.27 26.42
N ARG A 115 -31.38 -22.06 25.41
CA ARG A 115 -32.08 -22.13 24.11
C ARG A 115 -33.24 -23.12 24.11
N GLU A 116 -33.24 -24.08 25.04
CA GLU A 116 -34.30 -25.08 25.18
C GLU A 116 -35.45 -24.53 26.05
N ASP A 117 -35.17 -23.56 26.93
CA ASP A 117 -36.14 -22.94 27.86
C ASP A 117 -36.88 -21.70 27.31
N ASP A 118 -36.60 -21.25 26.07
CA ASP A 118 -37.27 -20.10 25.41
C ASP A 118 -38.80 -20.33 25.14
N GLU A 119 -39.37 -21.48 25.50
CA GLU A 119 -40.82 -21.77 25.42
C GLU A 119 -41.59 -21.52 26.74
N GLU A 120 -40.93 -21.28 27.88
CA GLU A 120 -41.58 -20.94 29.15
C GLU A 120 -41.08 -19.58 29.69
N GLU A 121 -41.79 -18.50 29.31
CA GLU A 121 -41.69 -17.19 29.97
C GLU A 121 -42.11 -17.30 31.44
N ASP A 122 -41.24 -17.74 32.35
CA ASP A 122 -41.22 -17.29 33.74
C ASP A 122 -40.00 -17.87 34.51
N VAL A 123 -39.14 -16.95 34.97
CA VAL A 123 -38.00 -17.11 35.91
C VAL A 123 -36.66 -17.55 35.30
N LEU A 124 -35.97 -16.62 34.60
CA LEU A 124 -34.51 -16.69 34.40
C LEU A 124 -33.80 -16.49 35.75
N ASP A 125 -33.50 -17.58 36.46
CA ASP A 125 -32.49 -17.54 37.53
C ASP A 125 -31.10 -17.53 36.88
N ILE A 126 -30.59 -16.31 36.63
CA ILE A 126 -29.26 -15.99 36.07
C ILE A 126 -28.11 -16.60 36.91
N ASP A 127 -28.40 -17.14 38.10
CA ASP A 127 -27.44 -17.71 39.03
C ASP A 127 -27.25 -19.23 38.82
N SER A 128 -26.84 -19.64 37.62
CA SER A 128 -26.40 -21.03 37.39
C SER A 128 -25.12 -21.33 38.18
N ALA A 129 -24.97 -22.53 38.73
CA ALA A 129 -23.72 -22.95 39.38
C ALA A 129 -22.49 -22.83 38.46
N ILE A 130 -22.72 -22.80 37.15
CA ILE A 130 -21.71 -22.62 36.12
C ILE A 130 -21.21 -21.18 36.02
N SER A 131 -22.10 -20.17 36.03
CA SER A 131 -21.70 -18.76 36.03
C SER A 131 -20.91 -18.42 37.30
N ARG A 132 -21.39 -18.90 38.47
CA ARG A 132 -20.66 -18.80 39.74
C ARG A 132 -19.27 -19.44 39.69
N PHE A 133 -19.12 -20.60 39.05
CA PHE A 133 -17.78 -21.21 38.89
C PHE A 133 -16.83 -20.29 38.13
N THR A 134 -17.29 -19.74 37.00
CA THR A 134 -16.46 -18.84 36.16
C THR A 134 -16.08 -17.58 36.90
N GLU A 135 -17.02 -16.93 37.59
CA GLU A 135 -16.74 -15.75 38.42
C GLU A 135 -15.75 -16.05 39.55
N ARG A 136 -15.93 -17.18 40.25
CA ARG A 136 -15.02 -17.61 41.33
C ARG A 136 -13.64 -17.93 40.79
N LEU A 137 -13.54 -18.51 39.59
CA LEU A 137 -12.27 -18.78 38.93
C LEU A 137 -11.55 -17.47 38.58
N VAL A 138 -12.24 -16.52 37.94
CA VAL A 138 -11.67 -15.20 37.62
C VAL A 138 -11.24 -14.49 38.90
N GLY A 139 -12.12 -14.44 39.91
CA GLY A 139 -11.81 -13.86 41.23
C GLY A 139 -10.63 -14.52 41.94
N PHE A 140 -10.42 -15.83 41.76
CA PHE A 140 -9.24 -16.53 42.26
C PHE A 140 -7.97 -16.12 41.50
N LEU A 141 -8.02 -16.05 40.16
CA LEU A 141 -6.89 -15.67 39.31
C LEU A 141 -6.41 -14.24 39.58
N LEU A 142 -7.34 -13.29 39.77
CA LEU A 142 -7.03 -11.87 40.04
C LEU A 142 -6.13 -11.69 41.26
N LYS A 143 -6.28 -12.54 42.30
CA LYS A 143 -5.41 -12.51 43.49
C LYS A 143 -3.94 -12.76 43.15
N GLY A 144 -3.66 -13.46 42.05
CA GLY A 144 -2.30 -13.79 41.59
C GLY A 144 -1.65 -12.73 40.70
N PHE A 145 -2.38 -11.71 40.23
CA PHE A 145 -1.84 -10.71 39.29
C PHE A 145 -0.71 -9.90 39.95
N GLY A 146 -0.85 -9.58 41.23
CA GLY A 146 0.15 -8.87 42.03
C GLY A 146 1.14 -9.80 42.77
N ALA A 147 1.21 -11.09 42.44
CA ALA A 147 2.05 -12.03 43.17
C ALA A 147 3.55 -11.67 43.06
N LYS A 148 4.30 -11.88 44.16
CA LYS A 148 5.77 -11.68 44.15
C LYS A 148 6.46 -12.65 43.19
N ASP A 149 5.99 -13.90 43.12
CA ASP A 149 6.52 -14.90 42.21
C ASP A 149 6.10 -14.61 40.77
N LYS A 150 7.07 -14.49 39.89
CA LYS A 150 6.85 -14.25 38.46
C LYS A 150 6.20 -15.41 37.73
N SER A 151 6.41 -16.64 38.18
CA SER A 151 5.79 -17.83 37.58
C SER A 151 4.28 -17.79 37.83
N VAL A 152 3.88 -17.39 39.05
CA VAL A 152 2.47 -17.19 39.41
C VAL A 152 1.85 -16.10 38.54
N ARG A 153 2.48 -14.90 38.46
CA ARG A 153 1.98 -13.82 37.59
C ARG A 153 1.85 -14.27 36.13
N TYR A 154 2.86 -14.96 35.60
CA TYR A 154 2.81 -15.50 34.24
C TYR A 154 1.65 -16.47 34.05
N ARG A 155 1.48 -17.44 34.95
CA ARG A 155 0.46 -18.48 34.82
C ARG A 155 -0.95 -17.93 34.95
N VAL A 156 -1.21 -17.02 35.90
CA VAL A 156 -2.55 -16.44 36.03
C VAL A 156 -2.91 -15.61 34.80
N VAL A 157 -1.98 -14.79 34.28
CA VAL A 157 -2.23 -13.98 33.07
C VAL A 157 -2.37 -14.88 31.84
N GLN A 158 -1.59 -15.96 31.73
CA GLN A 158 -1.73 -16.96 30.67
C GLN A 158 -3.11 -17.63 30.70
N ILE A 159 -3.58 -18.05 31.88
CA ILE A 159 -4.91 -18.64 32.01
C ILE A 159 -5.98 -17.62 31.60
N CYS A 160 -5.89 -16.38 32.08
CA CYS A 160 -6.77 -15.28 31.67
C CYS A 160 -6.79 -15.09 30.14
N ALA A 161 -5.62 -15.10 29.50
CA ALA A 161 -5.50 -14.99 28.05
C ALA A 161 -6.17 -16.15 27.29
N GLU A 162 -6.21 -17.36 27.87
CA GLU A 162 -6.81 -18.55 27.26
C GLU A 162 -8.32 -18.67 27.52
N ILE A 163 -8.83 -18.13 28.63
CA ILE A 163 -10.27 -18.21 28.97
C ILE A 163 -11.10 -17.05 28.42
N VAL A 164 -10.51 -15.86 28.18
CA VAL A 164 -11.25 -14.61 27.87
C VAL A 164 -12.34 -14.75 26.80
N ILE A 165 -12.07 -15.43 25.68
CA ILE A 165 -13.02 -15.57 24.57
C ILE A 165 -14.22 -16.46 24.94
N ASN A 166 -14.09 -17.30 25.96
CA ASN A 166 -15.10 -18.29 26.35
C ASN A 166 -15.63 -18.04 27.77
N LEU A 167 -15.50 -16.83 28.33
CA LEU A 167 -15.95 -16.54 29.70
C LEU A 167 -17.47 -16.56 29.86
N GLY A 168 -18.24 -16.37 28.78
CA GLY A 168 -19.69 -16.17 28.89
C GLY A 168 -20.02 -14.79 29.46
N GLU A 169 -21.21 -14.63 30.01
CA GLU A 169 -21.60 -13.43 30.75
C GLU A 169 -20.81 -13.34 32.06
N LEU A 170 -20.26 -12.15 32.34
CA LEU A 170 -19.47 -11.87 33.54
C LEU A 170 -19.99 -10.58 34.15
N ASP A 171 -20.08 -10.55 35.48
CA ASP A 171 -20.29 -9.32 36.24
C ASP A 171 -19.34 -8.20 35.77
N GLU A 172 -19.91 -7.02 35.50
CA GLU A 172 -19.21 -5.87 34.92
C GLU A 172 -18.05 -5.42 35.82
N ASP A 173 -18.27 -5.44 37.12
CA ASP A 173 -17.30 -5.12 38.15
C ASP A 173 -16.06 -6.06 38.08
N LEU A 174 -16.30 -7.34 37.87
CA LEU A 174 -15.27 -8.36 37.72
C LEU A 174 -14.55 -8.26 36.37
N TYR A 175 -15.28 -7.94 35.30
CA TYR A 175 -14.72 -7.64 33.98
C TYR A 175 -13.75 -6.45 34.05
N MET A 176 -14.17 -5.34 34.65
CA MET A 176 -13.36 -4.13 34.79
C MET A 176 -12.13 -4.36 35.69
N LYS A 177 -12.24 -5.16 36.76
CA LYS A 177 -11.09 -5.58 37.58
C LYS A 177 -10.10 -6.40 36.77
N MET A 178 -10.57 -7.29 35.90
CA MET A 178 -9.72 -8.09 35.01
C MET A 178 -9.04 -7.23 33.95
N ARG A 179 -9.77 -6.32 33.29
CA ARG A 179 -9.22 -5.34 32.33
C ARG A 179 -8.09 -4.52 32.97
N ARG A 180 -8.36 -3.91 34.13
CA ARG A 180 -7.37 -3.11 34.88
C ARG A 180 -6.14 -3.92 35.27
N GLY A 181 -6.35 -5.12 35.81
CA GLY A 181 -5.27 -6.02 36.19
C GLY A 181 -4.38 -6.40 34.99
N LEU A 182 -4.99 -6.65 33.82
CA LEU A 182 -4.25 -6.96 32.61
C LEU A 182 -3.48 -5.75 32.08
N LEU A 183 -4.05 -4.54 32.12
CA LEU A 183 -3.36 -3.29 31.77
C LEU A 183 -2.14 -3.05 32.67
N GLU A 184 -2.24 -3.29 33.98
CA GLU A 184 -1.07 -3.24 34.87
C GLU A 184 -0.01 -4.27 34.49
N ARG A 185 -0.42 -5.47 34.08
CA ARG A 185 0.50 -6.55 33.67
C ARG A 185 1.11 -6.33 32.29
N LEU A 186 0.53 -5.47 31.45
CA LEU A 186 1.17 -5.02 30.20
C LEU A 186 2.49 -4.30 30.47
N ASN A 187 2.63 -3.69 31.66
CA ASN A 187 3.85 -3.03 32.14
C ASN A 187 4.63 -3.87 33.18
N ASP A 188 4.44 -5.19 33.21
CA ASP A 188 5.18 -6.07 34.14
C ASP A 188 6.69 -6.05 33.86
N LYS A 189 7.49 -6.22 34.92
CA LYS A 189 8.96 -6.31 34.82
C LYS A 189 9.41 -7.49 33.95
N GLU A 190 8.64 -8.57 33.92
CA GLU A 190 8.99 -9.77 33.17
C GLU A 190 8.30 -9.78 31.79
N ILE A 191 9.11 -9.80 30.72
CA ILE A 191 8.64 -9.79 29.33
C ILE A 191 7.60 -10.89 29.07
N SER A 192 7.79 -12.09 29.62
CA SER A 192 6.85 -13.20 29.42
C SER A 192 5.46 -12.91 30.00
N VAL A 193 5.35 -12.09 31.05
CA VAL A 193 4.08 -11.67 31.62
C VAL A 193 3.44 -10.62 30.71
N ARG A 194 4.23 -9.61 30.27
CA ARG A 194 3.77 -8.58 29.30
C ARG A 194 3.20 -9.20 28.02
N VAL A 195 3.86 -10.23 27.48
CA VAL A 195 3.37 -10.97 26.29
C VAL A 195 2.00 -11.61 26.52
N GLN A 196 1.79 -12.24 27.68
CA GLN A 196 0.48 -12.85 27.99
C GLN A 196 -0.59 -11.78 28.23
N ALA A 197 -0.23 -10.67 28.88
CA ALA A 197 -1.12 -9.53 29.08
C ALA A 197 -1.54 -8.93 27.74
N ALA A 198 -0.58 -8.65 26.85
CA ALA A 198 -0.84 -8.20 25.48
C ALA A 198 -1.74 -9.17 24.71
N THR A 199 -1.51 -10.48 24.83
CA THR A 199 -2.36 -11.51 24.21
C THR A 199 -3.79 -11.46 24.73
N ALA A 200 -3.97 -11.34 26.04
CA ALA A 200 -5.29 -11.24 26.65
C ALA A 200 -5.99 -9.95 26.22
N LEU A 201 -5.33 -8.80 26.36
CA LEU A 201 -5.87 -7.48 26.03
C LEU A 201 -6.26 -7.35 24.55
N CYS A 202 -5.47 -7.92 23.62
CA CYS A 202 -5.86 -7.96 22.21
C CYS A 202 -7.13 -8.78 21.96
N LYS A 203 -7.41 -9.80 22.77
CA LYS A 203 -8.66 -10.57 22.70
C LYS A 203 -9.82 -9.83 23.34
N PHE A 204 -9.58 -9.16 24.49
CA PHE A 204 -10.54 -8.26 25.14
C PHE A 204 -11.03 -7.18 24.17
N ALA A 205 -10.11 -6.53 23.47
CA ALA A 205 -10.43 -5.46 22.51
C ALA A 205 -11.26 -5.91 21.30
N ARG A 206 -11.45 -7.23 21.08
CA ARG A 206 -12.33 -7.77 20.02
C ARG A 206 -13.75 -8.04 20.51
N THR A 207 -13.90 -8.27 21.82
CA THR A 207 -15.19 -8.53 22.46
C THR A 207 -15.83 -7.26 22.98
N ASP A 208 -15.03 -6.22 23.18
CA ASP A 208 -15.46 -4.91 23.62
C ASP A 208 -15.95 -4.11 22.39
N ASP A 209 -17.21 -4.31 22.02
CA ASP A 209 -17.89 -3.63 20.90
C ASP A 209 -18.41 -2.23 21.31
N SER A 210 -17.98 -1.72 22.48
CA SER A 210 -18.32 -0.39 22.95
C SER A 210 -17.48 0.66 22.22
N GLY A 211 -17.86 0.92 20.96
CA GLY A 211 -17.35 2.05 20.15
C GLY A 211 -17.65 3.44 20.73
N GLU A 212 -17.98 3.54 22.02
CA GLU A 212 -18.37 4.75 22.74
C GLU A 212 -17.77 4.79 24.16
N GLU A 213 -16.50 4.42 24.38
CA GLU A 213 -15.76 4.98 25.53
C GLU A 213 -15.44 6.46 25.24
N SER A 214 -16.49 7.29 25.19
CA SER A 214 -16.33 8.73 25.37
C SER A 214 -15.75 8.94 26.78
N ASN A 215 -14.65 9.70 26.84
CA ASN A 215 -13.77 9.90 27.99
C ASN A 215 -14.41 10.64 29.20
N GLU A 216 -15.67 10.37 29.56
CA GLU A 216 -16.36 11.14 30.60
C GLU A 216 -16.39 10.47 31.98
N ASP A 217 -16.20 9.14 32.08
CA ASP A 217 -16.19 8.45 33.38
C ASP A 217 -14.77 8.05 33.82
N ALA A 218 -14.33 8.62 34.95
CA ALA A 218 -13.01 8.38 35.55
C ALA A 218 -12.74 6.92 35.98
N GLU A 219 -13.75 6.06 35.94
CA GLU A 219 -13.70 4.67 36.41
C GLU A 219 -13.33 3.66 35.31
N SER A 220 -13.58 3.98 34.03
CA SER A 220 -13.29 3.09 32.88
C SER A 220 -11.81 3.10 32.44
N GLY A 221 -11.04 4.12 32.83
CA GLY A 221 -9.62 4.24 32.47
C GLY A 221 -9.42 4.60 30.99
N PRO A 222 -8.16 4.60 30.48
CA PRO A 222 -7.87 4.97 29.09
C PRO A 222 -8.46 3.96 28.09
N PRO A 223 -8.76 4.38 26.84
CA PRO A 223 -9.21 3.47 25.79
C PRO A 223 -8.23 2.31 25.60
N LEU A 224 -8.76 1.09 25.57
CA LEU A 224 -7.94 -0.13 25.52
C LEU A 224 -7.07 -0.21 24.26
N LEU A 225 -7.61 0.22 23.11
CA LEU A 225 -6.86 0.25 21.86
C LEU A 225 -5.67 1.21 21.92
N ASP A 226 -5.82 2.37 22.56
CA ASP A 226 -4.73 3.35 22.69
C ASP A 226 -3.59 2.78 23.53
N CYS A 227 -3.91 2.07 24.62
CA CYS A 227 -2.91 1.39 25.45
C CYS A 227 -2.14 0.31 24.66
N LEU A 228 -2.84 -0.46 23.81
CA LEU A 228 -2.23 -1.47 22.95
C LEU A 228 -1.36 -0.82 21.86
N VAL A 229 -1.83 0.28 21.26
CA VAL A 229 -1.08 1.04 20.25
C VAL A 229 0.18 1.66 20.85
N GLU A 230 0.09 2.23 22.06
CA GLU A 230 1.24 2.77 22.78
C GLU A 230 2.28 1.67 23.07
N SER A 231 1.84 0.52 23.62
CA SER A 231 2.74 -0.61 23.88
C SER A 231 3.32 -1.20 22.59
N MET A 232 2.56 -1.30 21.51
CA MET A 232 3.07 -1.69 20.19
C MET A 232 4.14 -0.74 19.66
N THR A 233 4.04 0.54 20.00
CA THR A 233 4.93 1.58 19.49
C THR A 233 6.22 1.69 20.28
N TYR A 234 6.12 1.63 21.62
CA TYR A 234 7.20 2.02 22.54
C TYR A 234 7.74 0.90 23.44
N ASP A 235 7.09 -0.28 23.51
CA ASP A 235 7.60 -1.38 24.33
C ASP A 235 9.00 -1.82 23.83
N ASP A 236 9.94 -1.95 24.75
CA ASP A 236 11.34 -2.30 24.45
C ASP A 236 11.51 -3.75 23.96
N ALA A 237 10.60 -4.65 24.37
CA ALA A 237 10.67 -6.06 24.05
C ALA A 237 9.98 -6.38 22.72
N VAL A 238 10.77 -6.86 21.76
CA VAL A 238 10.32 -7.33 20.43
C VAL A 238 9.16 -8.32 20.54
N ASP A 239 9.24 -9.26 21.49
CA ASP A 239 8.18 -10.26 21.67
C ASP A 239 6.82 -9.64 22.03
N VAL A 240 6.80 -8.54 22.80
CA VAL A 240 5.56 -7.84 23.17
C VAL A 240 5.00 -7.11 21.95
N ARG A 241 5.81 -6.27 21.29
CA ARG A 241 5.40 -5.56 20.07
C ARG A 241 4.89 -6.54 19.01
N ARG A 242 5.62 -7.62 18.75
CA ARG A 242 5.22 -8.69 17.80
C ARG A 242 3.89 -9.34 18.18
N THR A 243 3.66 -9.55 19.48
CA THR A 243 2.41 -10.13 19.98
C THR A 243 1.24 -9.20 19.73
N ILE A 244 1.41 -7.90 19.94
CA ILE A 244 0.36 -6.92 19.68
C ILE A 244 0.10 -6.80 18.18
N VAL A 245 1.13 -6.59 17.34
CA VAL A 245 0.98 -6.51 15.86
C VAL A 245 0.21 -7.70 15.29
N ARG A 246 0.43 -8.90 15.85
CA ARG A 246 -0.25 -10.12 15.41
C ARG A 246 -1.73 -10.16 15.77
N ASN A 247 -2.12 -9.60 16.91
CA ASN A 247 -3.42 -9.88 17.53
C ASN A 247 -4.33 -8.66 17.69
N ILE A 248 -3.79 -7.44 17.60
CA ILE A 248 -4.57 -6.20 17.73
C ILE A 248 -5.72 -6.21 16.72
N PRO A 249 -6.94 -5.77 17.11
CA PRO A 249 -8.04 -5.60 16.17
C PRO A 249 -7.62 -4.71 15.00
N LEU A 250 -7.90 -5.17 13.78
CA LEU A 250 -7.58 -4.43 12.57
C LEU A 250 -8.77 -3.54 12.21
N THR A 251 -8.63 -2.24 12.48
CA THR A 251 -9.64 -1.22 12.21
C THR A 251 -8.99 -0.04 11.50
N LYS A 252 -9.79 0.91 10.99
CA LYS A 252 -9.25 2.16 10.41
C LYS A 252 -8.35 2.92 11.39
N ALA A 253 -8.69 2.88 12.69
CA ALA A 253 -7.93 3.55 13.75
C ALA A 253 -6.56 2.92 13.99
N THR A 254 -6.44 1.59 13.95
CA THR A 254 -5.18 0.88 14.23
C THR A 254 -4.31 0.69 12.98
N LEU A 255 -4.90 0.75 11.78
CA LEU A 255 -4.22 0.46 10.52
C LEU A 255 -2.99 1.34 10.28
N SER A 256 -3.07 2.65 10.53
CA SER A 256 -1.94 3.57 10.33
C SER A 256 -0.74 3.17 11.18
N THR A 257 -0.96 2.92 12.48
CA THR A 257 0.12 2.57 13.40
C THR A 257 0.67 1.17 13.15
N ILE A 258 -0.15 0.25 12.64
CA ILE A 258 0.32 -1.06 12.16
C ILE A 258 1.22 -0.88 10.94
N LEU A 259 0.87 -0.03 9.97
CA LEU A 259 1.69 0.24 8.80
C LEU A 259 3.04 0.87 9.17
N GLU A 260 3.11 1.69 10.21
CA GLU A 260 4.40 2.19 10.73
C GLU A 260 5.33 1.06 11.17
N ARG A 261 4.80 -0.10 11.60
CA ARG A 261 5.60 -1.28 11.97
C ARG A 261 6.27 -1.97 10.77
N THR A 262 5.95 -1.58 9.53
CA THR A 262 6.77 -1.93 8.36
C THR A 262 8.19 -1.36 8.44
N ARG A 263 8.47 -0.44 9.38
CA ARG A 263 9.81 0.10 9.68
C ARG A 263 10.30 -0.25 11.09
N ASP A 264 9.72 -1.25 11.76
CA ASP A 264 10.21 -1.67 13.08
C ASP A 264 11.70 -2.06 13.01
N THR A 265 12.44 -1.79 14.09
CA THR A 265 13.83 -2.20 14.26
C THR A 265 14.05 -3.70 14.00
N ASP A 266 13.08 -4.54 14.36
CA ASP A 266 13.13 -5.99 14.24
C ASP A 266 12.53 -6.49 12.91
N ALA A 267 13.28 -7.29 12.17
CA ALA A 267 12.87 -7.80 10.86
C ALA A 267 11.70 -8.81 10.94
N VAL A 268 11.55 -9.54 12.06
CA VAL A 268 10.45 -10.49 12.24
C VAL A 268 9.13 -9.74 12.34
N ILE A 269 9.09 -8.58 13.01
CA ILE A 269 7.91 -7.71 13.05
C ILE A 269 7.61 -7.13 11.67
N ARG A 270 8.61 -6.55 10.98
CA ARG A 270 8.42 -6.01 9.62
C ARG A 270 7.81 -7.08 8.70
N LYS A 271 8.38 -8.29 8.70
CA LYS A 271 7.87 -9.44 7.92
C LYS A 271 6.45 -9.86 8.34
N LEU A 272 6.15 -9.83 9.64
CA LEU A 272 4.84 -10.20 10.17
C LEU A 272 3.75 -9.27 9.64
N VAL A 273 4.02 -7.96 9.52
CA VAL A 273 3.06 -7.01 8.94
C VAL A 273 2.65 -7.46 7.54
N TYR A 274 3.60 -7.76 6.65
CA TYR A 274 3.29 -8.23 5.29
C TYR A 274 2.59 -9.59 5.29
N SER A 275 3.21 -10.61 5.89
CA SER A 275 2.80 -12.02 5.76
C SER A 275 1.58 -12.45 6.60
N HIS A 276 1.24 -11.70 7.65
CA HIS A 276 0.15 -12.07 8.55
C HIS A 276 -0.94 -11.02 8.66
N VAL A 277 -0.58 -9.73 8.61
CA VAL A 277 -1.56 -8.65 8.74
C VAL A 277 -2.08 -8.26 7.37
N LEU A 278 -1.22 -7.85 6.45
CA LEU A 278 -1.64 -7.39 5.13
C LEU A 278 -2.16 -8.55 4.28
N ASP A 279 -1.40 -9.63 4.14
CA ASP A 279 -1.73 -10.74 3.25
C ASP A 279 -3.01 -11.50 3.64
N LYS A 280 -3.24 -11.71 4.95
CA LYS A 280 -4.39 -12.50 5.42
C LYS A 280 -5.71 -11.73 5.48
N ASN A 281 -5.67 -10.41 5.35
CA ASN A 281 -6.83 -9.55 5.47
C ASN A 281 -7.17 -8.82 4.16
N VAL A 282 -6.58 -9.26 3.04
CA VAL A 282 -6.86 -8.72 1.69
C VAL A 282 -8.33 -8.92 1.32
N GLY A 283 -8.97 -9.98 1.83
CA GLY A 283 -10.35 -10.35 1.52
C GLY A 283 -10.43 -11.54 0.59
N ASN A 284 -11.50 -11.61 -0.19
CA ASN A 284 -11.71 -12.64 -1.20
C ASN A 284 -12.27 -12.00 -2.49
N ALA A 285 -12.59 -12.81 -3.50
CA ALA A 285 -13.05 -12.32 -4.81
C ALA A 285 -14.39 -11.54 -4.75
N VAL A 286 -15.16 -11.69 -3.68
CA VAL A 286 -16.50 -11.12 -3.51
C VAL A 286 -16.46 -9.91 -2.56
N GLU A 287 -15.67 -9.98 -1.50
CA GLU A 287 -15.62 -8.97 -0.45
C GLU A 287 -14.19 -8.47 -0.25
N ASN A 288 -14.02 -7.15 -0.44
CA ASN A 288 -12.77 -6.46 -0.15
C ASN A 288 -12.51 -6.48 1.36
N GLY A 289 -11.42 -7.13 1.76
CA GLY A 289 -10.95 -7.09 3.13
C GLY A 289 -10.34 -5.72 3.48
N VAL A 290 -10.07 -5.52 4.77
CA VAL A 290 -9.55 -4.23 5.28
C VAL A 290 -8.21 -3.84 4.62
N THR A 291 -7.42 -4.82 4.17
CA THR A 291 -6.12 -4.60 3.50
C THR A 291 -6.16 -4.93 2.00
N HIS A 292 -7.35 -4.90 1.39
CA HIS A 292 -7.48 -4.98 -0.06
C HIS A 292 -6.77 -3.78 -0.72
N PRO A 293 -6.09 -3.92 -1.87
CA PRO A 293 -5.43 -2.78 -2.53
C PRO A 293 -6.37 -1.60 -2.81
N SER A 294 -7.66 -1.86 -3.09
CA SER A 294 -8.68 -0.82 -3.29
C SER A 294 -9.14 -0.09 -2.02
N THR A 295 -8.86 -0.60 -0.81
CA THR A 295 -9.23 0.09 0.45
C THR A 295 -8.15 1.06 0.92
N PHE A 296 -6.93 0.93 0.41
CA PHE A 296 -5.84 1.85 0.69
C PHE A 296 -5.91 3.13 -0.13
N THR A 297 -5.33 4.20 0.41
CA THR A 297 -4.95 5.38 -0.38
C THR A 297 -3.72 5.08 -1.24
N ILE A 298 -3.48 5.89 -2.28
CA ILE A 298 -2.26 5.77 -3.11
C ILE A 298 -1.01 5.84 -2.23
N ALA A 299 -0.92 6.85 -1.36
CA ALA A 299 0.21 7.03 -0.45
C ALA A 299 0.47 5.80 0.45
N GLN A 300 -0.58 5.13 0.94
CA GLN A 300 -0.43 3.90 1.73
C GLN A 300 0.10 2.75 0.89
N ARG A 301 -0.38 2.56 -0.34
CA ARG A 301 0.14 1.52 -1.24
C ARG A 301 1.61 1.77 -1.56
N GLU A 302 1.98 3.02 -1.82
CA GLU A 302 3.39 3.36 -2.06
C GLU A 302 4.27 3.13 -0.84
N LEU A 303 3.80 3.51 0.35
CA LEU A 303 4.52 3.23 1.60
C LEU A 303 4.76 1.72 1.79
N ILE A 304 3.75 0.90 1.54
CA ILE A 304 3.81 -0.56 1.66
C ILE A 304 4.88 -1.13 0.71
N VAL A 305 4.89 -0.68 -0.55
CA VAL A 305 5.86 -1.12 -1.57
C VAL A 305 7.27 -0.66 -1.23
N ARG A 306 7.48 0.64 -1.00
CA ARG A 306 8.81 1.22 -0.69
C ARG A 306 9.42 0.56 0.54
N ASN A 307 8.65 0.36 1.60
CA ASN A 307 9.17 -0.22 2.84
C ASN A 307 9.46 -1.72 2.70
N GLY A 308 8.67 -2.45 1.92
CA GLY A 308 8.72 -3.91 1.88
C GLY A 308 9.67 -4.44 0.82
N ILE A 309 9.48 -4.02 -0.43
CA ILE A 309 10.23 -4.55 -1.58
C ILE A 309 11.70 -4.10 -1.54
N GLN A 310 11.96 -2.92 -0.97
CA GLN A 310 13.31 -2.37 -0.79
C GLN A 310 13.84 -2.62 0.63
N ASP A 311 13.23 -3.50 1.43
CA ASP A 311 13.77 -3.87 2.75
C ASP A 311 15.13 -4.57 2.60
N ARG A 312 16.02 -4.32 3.57
CA ARG A 312 17.34 -4.94 3.65
C ARG A 312 17.28 -6.42 4.03
N ASP A 313 16.21 -6.86 4.69
CA ASP A 313 16.02 -8.26 5.09
C ASP A 313 15.32 -9.05 3.97
N PRO A 314 15.92 -10.15 3.48
CA PRO A 314 15.35 -10.92 2.37
C PRO A 314 14.01 -11.58 2.73
N GLY A 315 13.78 -11.89 4.01
CA GLY A 315 12.52 -12.47 4.47
C GLY A 315 11.38 -11.45 4.47
N VAL A 316 11.67 -10.17 4.72
CA VAL A 316 10.72 -9.07 4.57
C VAL A 316 10.44 -8.81 3.09
N LYS A 317 11.49 -8.67 2.27
CA LYS A 317 11.35 -8.49 0.81
C LYS A 317 10.47 -9.57 0.21
N ALA A 318 10.75 -10.85 0.48
CA ALA A 318 9.95 -11.96 -0.03
C ALA A 318 8.48 -11.92 0.44
N ALA A 319 8.21 -11.51 1.68
CA ALA A 319 6.83 -11.40 2.17
C ALA A 319 6.07 -10.25 1.47
N ALA A 320 6.72 -9.11 1.26
CA ALA A 320 6.14 -7.98 0.53
C ALA A 320 5.94 -8.31 -0.96
N SER A 321 6.87 -9.02 -1.59
CA SER A 321 6.77 -9.44 -2.98
C SER A 321 5.61 -10.43 -3.19
N ASN A 322 5.43 -11.39 -2.28
CA ASN A 322 4.26 -12.28 -2.30
C ASN A 322 2.94 -11.52 -2.14
N LEU A 323 2.90 -10.46 -1.32
CA LEU A 323 1.73 -9.59 -1.21
C LEU A 323 1.40 -8.90 -2.54
N MET A 324 2.40 -8.46 -3.32
CA MET A 324 2.16 -7.85 -4.64
C MET A 324 1.53 -8.84 -5.61
N VAL A 325 2.00 -10.10 -5.60
CA VAL A 325 1.39 -11.18 -6.39
C VAL A 325 -0.05 -11.42 -5.96
N HIS A 326 -0.31 -11.49 -4.65
CA HIS A 326 -1.68 -11.67 -4.13
C HIS A 326 -2.60 -10.48 -4.47
N TRP A 327 -2.10 -9.24 -4.41
CA TRP A 327 -2.84 -8.05 -4.85
C TRP A 327 -3.17 -8.10 -6.34
N MET A 328 -2.26 -8.55 -7.18
CA MET A 328 -2.53 -8.75 -8.60
C MET A 328 -3.61 -9.82 -8.82
N ASP A 329 -3.49 -10.97 -8.14
CA ASP A 329 -4.44 -12.08 -8.27
C ASP A 329 -5.85 -11.69 -7.82
N ILE A 330 -5.99 -11.04 -6.66
CA ILE A 330 -7.31 -10.68 -6.11
C ILE A 330 -8.04 -9.65 -6.98
N LEU A 331 -7.30 -8.70 -7.57
CA LEU A 331 -7.86 -7.70 -8.48
C LEU A 331 -8.29 -8.32 -9.82
N GLY A 332 -7.62 -9.39 -10.23
CA GLY A 332 -7.95 -10.17 -11.41
C GLY A 332 -9.17 -11.08 -11.24
N CYS A 333 -9.40 -11.61 -10.03
CA CYS A 333 -10.54 -12.48 -9.73
C CYS A 333 -11.91 -11.84 -9.98
N SER A 334 -12.05 -10.52 -9.84
CA SER A 334 -13.31 -9.80 -10.14
C SER A 334 -13.72 -9.86 -11.61
N LEU A 335 -12.84 -10.31 -12.51
CA LEU A 335 -13.07 -10.38 -13.96
C LEU A 335 -13.46 -11.78 -14.44
N SER A 336 -13.13 -12.83 -13.68
CA SER A 336 -13.48 -14.21 -14.04
C SER A 336 -14.93 -14.52 -13.67
N GLY A 337 -15.86 -14.10 -14.52
CA GLY A 337 -17.17 -14.74 -14.61
C GLY A 337 -17.02 -16.12 -15.28
N ASP A 338 -17.69 -17.13 -14.72
CA ASP A 338 -17.67 -18.55 -15.11
C ASP A 338 -17.84 -18.80 -16.62
N LYS A 339 -16.74 -18.79 -17.38
CA LYS A 339 -16.70 -19.31 -18.75
C LYS A 339 -15.42 -20.12 -18.97
N ASP A 340 -15.48 -21.36 -18.50
CA ASP A 340 -14.61 -22.44 -18.97
C ASP A 340 -15.02 -22.80 -20.41
N GLU A 341 -14.44 -22.14 -21.41
CA GLU A 341 -14.49 -22.61 -22.80
C GLU A 341 -13.08 -22.84 -23.33
N GLU A 342 -12.88 -24.01 -23.93
CA GLU A 342 -11.60 -24.61 -24.33
C GLU A 342 -10.75 -23.69 -25.22
N GLY A 343 -9.72 -23.08 -24.61
CA GLY A 343 -8.67 -22.28 -25.25
C GLY A 343 -7.49 -22.02 -24.31
N ALA A 344 -6.95 -23.08 -23.69
CA ALA A 344 -6.26 -23.03 -22.40
C ALA A 344 -4.96 -22.19 -22.30
N GLN A 345 -4.25 -21.91 -23.40
CA GLN A 345 -2.99 -21.13 -23.34
C GLN A 345 -3.19 -19.65 -23.66
N THR A 346 -3.92 -19.32 -24.74
CA THR A 346 -4.17 -17.92 -25.13
C THR A 346 -5.05 -17.20 -24.10
N GLN A 347 -6.09 -17.84 -23.58
CA GLN A 347 -6.95 -17.24 -22.54
C GLN A 347 -6.21 -17.01 -21.22
N ASN A 348 -5.31 -17.91 -20.82
CA ASN A 348 -4.57 -17.80 -19.57
C ASN A 348 -3.58 -16.63 -19.61
N GLN A 349 -2.96 -16.40 -20.77
CA GLN A 349 -2.07 -15.26 -20.97
C GLN A 349 -2.82 -13.93 -20.99
N THR A 350 -3.92 -13.82 -21.74
CA THR A 350 -4.78 -12.62 -21.75
C THR A 350 -5.26 -12.29 -20.34
N ARG A 351 -5.59 -13.31 -19.54
CA ARG A 351 -5.98 -13.14 -18.13
C ARG A 351 -4.84 -12.56 -17.28
N LYS A 352 -3.60 -13.05 -17.42
CA LYS A 352 -2.44 -12.51 -16.69
C LYS A 352 -2.16 -11.04 -17.05
N GLU A 353 -2.27 -10.70 -18.34
CA GLU A 353 -2.17 -9.31 -18.80
C GLU A 353 -3.23 -8.43 -18.13
N GLU A 354 -4.50 -8.84 -18.16
CA GLU A 354 -5.61 -8.11 -17.54
C GLU A 354 -5.43 -7.92 -16.03
N HIS A 355 -4.94 -8.95 -15.33
CA HIS A 355 -4.63 -8.87 -13.90
C HIS A 355 -3.55 -7.81 -13.61
N LEU A 356 -2.47 -7.78 -14.41
CA LEU A 356 -1.41 -6.77 -14.29
C LEU A 356 -1.91 -5.37 -14.61
N LEU A 357 -2.70 -5.21 -15.67
CA LEU A 357 -3.30 -3.91 -16.01
C LEU A 357 -4.20 -3.43 -14.86
N LYS A 358 -5.04 -4.29 -14.30
CA LYS A 358 -5.89 -3.93 -13.16
C LYS A 358 -5.09 -3.59 -11.92
N PHE A 359 -3.98 -4.28 -11.67
CA PHE A 359 -3.03 -3.97 -10.61
C PHE A 359 -2.43 -2.57 -10.79
N LEU A 360 -2.01 -2.22 -12.01
CA LEU A 360 -1.43 -0.91 -12.33
C LEU A 360 -2.41 0.25 -12.13
N THR A 361 -3.73 0.04 -12.33
CA THR A 361 -4.76 1.06 -11.99
C THR A 361 -4.80 1.45 -10.51
N LYS A 362 -4.09 0.72 -9.64
CA LYS A 362 -3.98 1.05 -8.22
C LYS A 362 -2.78 1.94 -7.92
N PHE A 363 -1.91 2.24 -8.87
CA PHE A 363 -0.74 3.10 -8.64
C PHE A 363 -0.89 4.42 -9.38
N ASP A 364 -0.23 5.45 -8.85
CA ASP A 364 -0.02 6.69 -9.59
C ASP A 364 1.13 6.46 -10.56
N LEU A 365 0.82 6.37 -11.86
CA LEU A 365 1.81 6.12 -12.90
C LEU A 365 2.60 7.37 -13.27
N SER A 366 2.18 8.56 -12.83
CA SER A 366 2.96 9.80 -13.01
C SER A 366 4.24 9.78 -12.16
N GLN A 367 4.21 9.06 -11.03
CA GLN A 367 5.35 8.81 -10.15
C GLN A 367 5.80 7.35 -10.28
N GLU A 368 6.34 7.02 -11.46
CA GLU A 368 6.55 5.64 -11.91
C GLU A 368 7.40 4.74 -11.01
N GLU A 369 8.30 5.30 -10.18
CA GLU A 369 9.30 4.54 -9.42
C GLU A 369 8.68 3.39 -8.62
N VAL A 370 7.61 3.68 -7.87
CA VAL A 370 6.97 2.69 -7.00
C VAL A 370 6.26 1.62 -7.83
N ALA A 371 5.51 2.03 -8.85
CA ALA A 371 4.78 1.11 -9.72
C ALA A 371 5.75 0.20 -10.49
N THR A 372 6.88 0.73 -10.95
CA THR A 372 7.96 -0.05 -11.58
C THR A 372 8.55 -1.07 -10.61
N ILE A 373 8.88 -0.67 -9.37
CA ILE A 373 9.40 -1.60 -8.34
C ILE A 373 8.38 -2.70 -8.03
N ALA A 374 7.10 -2.35 -7.90
CA ALA A 374 6.04 -3.31 -7.60
C ALA A 374 5.86 -4.32 -8.74
N LEU A 375 5.78 -3.84 -9.99
CA LEU A 375 5.62 -4.68 -11.17
C LEU A 375 6.84 -5.59 -11.41
N GLN A 376 8.07 -5.04 -11.31
CA GLN A 376 9.29 -5.84 -11.41
C GLN A 376 9.36 -6.90 -10.31
N SER A 377 8.90 -6.59 -9.09
CA SER A 377 8.83 -7.58 -8.01
C SER A 377 7.89 -8.73 -8.33
N ILE A 378 6.81 -8.51 -9.08
CA ILE A 378 5.92 -9.59 -9.54
C ILE A 378 6.68 -10.49 -10.51
N PHE A 379 7.37 -9.93 -11.51
CA PHE A 379 8.19 -10.69 -12.46
C PHE A 379 9.30 -11.51 -11.77
N GLU A 380 9.97 -10.92 -10.77
CA GLU A 380 11.00 -11.61 -9.98
C GLU A 380 10.43 -12.77 -9.13
N THR A 381 9.21 -12.60 -8.60
CA THR A 381 8.57 -13.59 -7.70
C THR A 381 7.87 -14.70 -8.47
N LYS A 382 7.36 -14.36 -9.66
CA LYS A 382 6.59 -15.24 -10.54
C LYS A 382 7.19 -15.19 -11.95
N PRO A 383 8.37 -15.83 -12.17
CA PRO A 383 9.03 -15.82 -13.48
C PRO A 383 8.16 -16.38 -14.61
N GLU A 384 7.20 -17.25 -14.31
CA GLU A 384 6.23 -17.76 -15.26
C GLU A 384 5.34 -16.66 -15.88
N ILE A 385 5.04 -15.60 -15.14
CA ILE A 385 4.29 -14.45 -15.67
C ILE A 385 5.16 -13.68 -16.66
N PHE A 386 6.43 -13.49 -16.32
CA PHE A 386 7.40 -12.80 -17.18
C PHE A 386 7.68 -13.58 -18.48
N GLN A 387 7.86 -14.89 -18.40
CA GLN A 387 8.22 -15.73 -19.55
C GLN A 387 7.07 -15.92 -20.56
N GLU A 388 5.82 -15.90 -20.10
CA GLU A 388 4.65 -16.13 -20.96
C GLU A 388 4.09 -14.82 -21.57
N MET A 389 4.54 -13.67 -21.06
CA MET A 389 4.09 -12.35 -21.51
C MET A 389 4.55 -12.06 -22.94
N HIS A 390 3.63 -11.61 -23.77
CA HIS A 390 3.90 -11.16 -25.14
C HIS A 390 2.93 -10.05 -25.54
N PHE A 391 3.34 -9.20 -26.49
CA PHE A 391 2.63 -7.99 -26.88
C PHE A 391 2.29 -8.03 -28.37
N PRO A 392 1.22 -8.77 -28.76
CA PRO A 392 0.88 -8.93 -30.17
C PRO A 392 0.43 -7.60 -30.80
N PRO A 393 0.37 -7.47 -32.14
CA PRO A 393 0.00 -6.22 -32.81
C PRO A 393 -1.32 -5.60 -32.32
N GLN A 394 -2.28 -6.42 -31.88
CA GLN A 394 -3.56 -5.96 -31.32
C GLN A 394 -3.40 -5.26 -29.97
N TYR A 395 -2.39 -5.60 -29.18
CA TYR A 395 -2.06 -4.92 -27.91
C TYR A 395 -1.79 -3.44 -28.16
N TRP A 396 -0.97 -3.16 -29.17
CA TRP A 396 -0.55 -1.83 -29.60
C TRP A 396 -1.64 -1.06 -30.35
N ALA A 397 -2.77 -1.67 -30.66
CA ALA A 397 -3.85 -1.01 -31.38
C ALA A 397 -4.62 0.01 -30.52
N THR A 398 -4.72 -0.27 -29.22
CA THR A 398 -5.42 0.57 -28.24
C THR A 398 -4.60 0.61 -26.96
N LEU A 399 -3.80 1.67 -26.83
CA LEU A 399 -2.94 1.90 -25.67
C LEU A 399 -3.65 2.78 -24.64
N SER A 400 -3.52 2.37 -23.38
CA SER A 400 -3.79 3.17 -22.19
C SER A 400 -2.47 3.44 -21.46
N PRO A 401 -2.45 4.33 -20.44
CA PRO A 401 -1.28 4.53 -19.61
C PRO A 401 -0.73 3.21 -19.04
N GLU A 402 -1.60 2.35 -18.50
CA GLU A 402 -1.20 1.06 -17.92
C GLU A 402 -0.60 0.11 -18.96
N LYS A 403 -1.13 0.10 -20.18
CA LYS A 403 -0.58 -0.76 -21.25
C LYS A 403 0.80 -0.27 -21.69
N ALA A 404 0.93 1.02 -21.98
CA ALA A 404 2.21 1.59 -22.39
C ALA A 404 3.26 1.40 -21.27
N PHE A 405 2.87 1.63 -20.01
CA PHE A 405 3.69 1.41 -18.83
C PHE A 405 4.11 -0.05 -18.67
N LEU A 406 3.16 -1.00 -18.76
CA LEU A 406 3.42 -2.43 -18.62
C LEU A 406 4.45 -2.90 -19.66
N ALA A 407 4.25 -2.55 -20.93
CA ALA A 407 5.17 -2.96 -21.99
C ALA A 407 6.56 -2.34 -21.82
N ARG A 408 6.64 -1.06 -21.41
CA ARG A 408 7.91 -0.38 -21.15
C ARG A 408 8.65 -0.96 -19.95
N VAL A 409 7.99 -1.16 -18.80
CA VAL A 409 8.63 -1.84 -17.64
C VAL A 409 9.06 -3.27 -17.99
N PHE A 410 8.26 -3.98 -18.79
CA PHE A 410 8.61 -5.33 -19.24
C PHE A 410 9.90 -5.33 -20.04
N VAL A 411 10.05 -4.42 -21.01
CA VAL A 411 11.28 -4.27 -21.79
C VAL A 411 12.47 -3.88 -20.91
N ASP A 412 12.29 -2.96 -19.96
CA ASP A 412 13.32 -2.61 -18.99
C ASP A 412 13.76 -3.83 -18.16
N HIS A 413 12.81 -4.69 -17.78
CA HIS A 413 13.09 -5.94 -17.09
C HIS A 413 13.83 -6.95 -17.99
N CYS A 414 13.46 -7.07 -19.27
CA CYS A 414 14.22 -7.88 -20.23
C CYS A 414 15.67 -7.41 -20.35
N ILE A 415 15.92 -6.10 -20.37
CA ILE A 415 17.27 -5.53 -20.44
C ILE A 415 18.05 -5.89 -19.15
N LYS A 416 17.43 -5.73 -17.99
CA LYS A 416 18.02 -6.09 -16.69
C LYS A 416 18.40 -7.58 -16.63
N GLU A 417 17.52 -8.47 -17.07
CA GLU A 417 17.73 -9.92 -17.09
C GLU A 417 18.53 -10.42 -18.30
N LYS A 418 18.92 -9.51 -19.22
CA LYS A 418 19.62 -9.82 -20.48
C LYS A 418 18.85 -10.82 -21.36
N ALA A 419 17.53 -10.73 -21.35
CA ALA A 419 16.62 -11.58 -22.11
C ALA A 419 16.34 -10.98 -23.50
N GLU A 420 17.36 -10.91 -24.37
CA GLU A 420 17.27 -10.24 -25.69
C GLU A 420 16.14 -10.80 -26.57
N VAL A 421 15.91 -12.13 -26.57
CA VAL A 421 14.84 -12.75 -27.37
C VAL A 421 13.46 -12.28 -26.94
N LEU A 422 13.20 -12.18 -25.63
CA LEU A 422 11.92 -11.69 -25.10
C LEU A 422 11.75 -10.20 -25.41
N LYS A 423 12.82 -9.41 -25.27
CA LYS A 423 12.83 -7.99 -25.62
C LYS A 423 12.48 -7.77 -27.09
N GLU A 424 13.16 -8.44 -28.01
CA GLU A 424 12.92 -8.30 -29.45
C GLU A 424 11.49 -8.71 -29.83
N THR A 425 10.97 -9.77 -29.21
CA THR A 425 9.60 -10.25 -29.46
C THR A 425 8.53 -9.34 -28.86
N ALA A 426 8.84 -8.64 -27.76
CA ALA A 426 7.92 -7.74 -27.08
C ALA A 426 7.79 -6.38 -27.78
N LEU A 427 8.82 -5.93 -28.51
CA LEU A 427 8.83 -4.63 -29.16
C LEU A 427 7.97 -4.61 -30.43
N PRO A 428 7.19 -3.55 -30.68
CA PRO A 428 6.46 -3.37 -31.92
C PRO A 428 7.39 -2.96 -33.06
N GLU A 429 6.90 -3.03 -34.30
CA GLU A 429 7.59 -2.41 -35.44
C GLU A 429 7.74 -0.89 -35.25
N VAL A 430 8.87 -0.34 -35.69
CA VAL A 430 9.19 1.09 -35.55
C VAL A 430 8.10 1.98 -36.14
N THR A 431 7.62 1.64 -37.34
CA THR A 431 6.57 2.38 -38.03
C THR A 431 5.25 2.33 -37.25
N ALA A 432 4.89 1.16 -36.71
CA ALA A 432 3.69 0.99 -35.92
C ALA A 432 3.72 1.86 -34.65
N LEU A 433 4.83 1.84 -33.89
CA LEU A 433 4.96 2.70 -32.71
C LEU A 433 4.98 4.19 -33.08
N ALA A 434 5.64 4.56 -34.18
CA ALA A 434 5.66 5.95 -34.64
C ALA A 434 4.25 6.46 -34.98
N PHE A 435 3.41 5.65 -35.62
CA PHE A 435 2.01 6.03 -35.86
C PHE A 435 1.23 6.18 -34.55
N ARG A 436 1.44 5.31 -33.56
CA ARG A 436 0.80 5.44 -32.25
C ARG A 436 1.22 6.70 -31.49
N ILE A 437 2.51 7.02 -31.49
CA ILE A 437 3.03 8.27 -30.92
C ILE A 437 2.39 9.47 -31.61
N GLN A 438 2.34 9.49 -32.94
CA GLN A 438 1.69 10.57 -33.69
C GLN A 438 0.20 10.69 -33.35
N ASP A 439 -0.54 9.57 -33.34
CA ASP A 439 -1.97 9.57 -33.07
C ASP A 439 -2.27 10.12 -31.66
N THR A 440 -1.53 9.66 -30.64
CA THR A 440 -1.68 10.14 -29.26
C THR A 440 -1.25 11.60 -29.10
N TYR A 441 -0.18 12.03 -29.78
CA TYR A 441 0.23 13.44 -29.76
C TYR A 441 -0.83 14.35 -30.40
N ASN A 442 -1.39 13.95 -31.54
CA ASN A 442 -2.46 14.70 -32.20
C ASN A 442 -3.72 14.77 -31.34
N GLN A 443 -4.04 13.71 -30.59
CA GLN A 443 -5.14 13.73 -29.61
C GLN A 443 -4.87 14.74 -28.49
N LEU A 444 -3.65 14.77 -27.95
CA LEU A 444 -3.25 15.73 -26.92
C LEU A 444 -3.39 17.18 -27.42
N VAL A 445 -2.88 17.47 -28.63
CA VAL A 445 -3.03 18.79 -29.25
C VAL A 445 -4.50 19.16 -29.44
N GLY A 446 -5.35 18.21 -29.87
CA GLY A 446 -6.79 18.44 -30.01
C GLY A 446 -7.47 18.77 -28.67
N ILE A 447 -7.08 18.11 -27.58
CA ILE A 447 -7.59 18.41 -26.23
C ILE A 447 -7.21 19.84 -25.83
N GLU A 448 -5.95 20.25 -26.05
CA GLU A 448 -5.47 21.60 -25.73
C GLU A 448 -6.19 22.70 -26.54
N GLU A 449 -6.40 22.48 -27.84
CA GLU A 449 -7.13 23.41 -28.71
C GLU A 449 -8.60 23.54 -28.27
N GLU A 450 -9.27 22.44 -27.94
CA GLU A 450 -10.64 22.45 -27.43
C GLU A 450 -10.77 23.08 -26.04
N GLU A 451 -9.75 23.00 -25.19
CA GLU A 451 -9.74 23.69 -23.89
C GLU A 451 -9.69 25.20 -24.02
N GLU A 452 -8.94 25.72 -25.01
CA GLU A 452 -8.89 27.15 -25.31
C GLU A 452 -10.24 27.67 -25.80
N ASP A 453 -10.94 26.90 -26.63
CA ASP A 453 -12.24 27.28 -27.18
C ASP A 453 -13.39 27.27 -26.16
N VAL A 454 -13.32 26.42 -25.14
CA VAL A 454 -14.42 26.15 -24.19
C VAL A 454 -14.16 26.79 -22.81
N PHE A 455 -13.08 27.58 -22.68
CA PHE A 455 -12.61 28.18 -21.42
C PHE A 455 -13.72 28.92 -20.67
N GLY A 456 -14.02 28.47 -19.44
CA GLY A 456 -15.00 29.09 -18.54
C GLY A 456 -16.45 28.65 -18.70
N THR A 457 -16.77 27.76 -19.66
CA THR A 457 -18.16 27.30 -19.89
C THR A 457 -18.49 25.91 -19.32
N LEU A 458 -17.47 25.11 -18.99
CA LEU A 458 -17.63 23.78 -18.38
C LEU A 458 -17.93 23.86 -16.89
N ASP A 459 -18.72 22.90 -16.40
CA ASP A 459 -18.83 22.60 -14.98
C ASP A 459 -17.58 21.89 -14.44
N ASP A 460 -17.47 21.77 -13.11
CA ASP A 460 -16.29 21.23 -12.44
C ASP A 460 -16.07 19.73 -12.76
N GLU A 461 -17.14 18.96 -12.96
CA GLU A 461 -17.04 17.53 -13.30
C GLU A 461 -16.52 17.31 -14.71
N ALA A 462 -16.97 18.10 -15.69
CA ALA A 462 -16.48 18.03 -17.05
C ALA A 462 -15.02 18.47 -17.17
N ARG A 463 -14.58 19.45 -16.36
CA ARG A 463 -13.17 19.83 -16.27
C ARG A 463 -12.32 18.69 -15.72
N ALA A 464 -12.72 18.09 -14.60
CA ALA A 464 -11.99 16.98 -14.00
C ALA A 464 -11.84 15.79 -14.97
N ARG A 465 -12.90 15.42 -15.70
CA ARG A 465 -12.82 14.36 -16.73
C ARG A 465 -11.85 14.70 -17.86
N ARG A 466 -11.80 15.95 -18.31
CA ARG A 466 -10.86 16.39 -19.35
C ARG A 466 -9.42 16.41 -18.85
N ASP A 467 -9.19 16.89 -17.63
CA ASP A 467 -7.88 16.81 -16.99
C ASP A 467 -7.40 15.35 -16.91
N ASP A 468 -8.27 14.41 -16.49
CA ASP A 468 -7.95 12.97 -16.46
C ASP A 468 -7.62 12.42 -17.87
N GLU A 469 -8.36 12.83 -18.90
CA GLU A 469 -8.11 12.44 -20.30
C GLU A 469 -6.78 12.99 -20.82
N ARG A 470 -6.48 14.27 -20.56
CA ARG A 470 -5.21 14.90 -20.90
C ARG A 470 -4.05 14.18 -20.23
N ASP A 471 -4.12 13.99 -18.92
CA ASP A 471 -3.08 13.34 -18.13
C ASP A 471 -2.85 11.89 -18.61
N ALA A 472 -3.91 11.17 -18.99
CA ALA A 472 -3.79 9.84 -19.59
C ALA A 472 -3.08 9.87 -20.96
N CYS A 473 -3.40 10.83 -21.83
CA CYS A 473 -2.70 11.02 -23.10
C CYS A 473 -1.22 11.36 -22.89
N GLU A 474 -0.91 12.28 -21.97
CA GLU A 474 0.48 12.68 -21.65
C GLU A 474 1.31 11.51 -21.15
N LEU A 475 0.77 10.72 -20.21
CA LEU A 475 1.43 9.53 -19.67
C LEU A 475 1.63 8.47 -20.76
N THR A 476 0.59 8.19 -21.56
CA THR A 476 0.70 7.21 -22.65
C THR A 476 1.78 7.62 -23.66
N LEU A 477 1.83 8.91 -24.01
CA LEU A 477 2.86 9.47 -24.88
C LEU A 477 4.26 9.34 -24.27
N GLU A 478 4.42 9.70 -23.00
CA GLU A 478 5.69 9.58 -22.28
C GLU A 478 6.22 8.14 -22.27
N GLU A 479 5.36 7.18 -21.95
CA GLU A 479 5.72 5.76 -21.87
C GLU A 479 6.12 5.19 -23.24
N MET A 480 5.43 5.58 -24.31
CA MET A 480 5.81 5.20 -25.68
C MET A 480 7.15 5.82 -26.11
N LEU A 481 7.43 7.08 -25.75
CA LEU A 481 8.71 7.72 -26.05
C LEU A 481 9.87 7.07 -25.29
N LYS A 482 9.66 6.67 -24.03
CA LYS A 482 10.62 5.87 -23.26
C LYS A 482 10.89 4.52 -23.95
N LEU A 483 9.83 3.85 -24.38
CA LEU A 483 9.92 2.57 -25.09
C LEU A 483 10.68 2.70 -26.42
N ALA A 484 10.48 3.79 -27.16
CA ALA A 484 11.06 4.01 -28.48
C ALA A 484 12.61 3.98 -28.48
N VAL A 485 13.26 4.37 -27.38
CA VAL A 485 14.73 4.32 -27.24
C VAL A 485 15.28 2.89 -27.36
N ASN A 486 14.44 1.89 -27.06
CA ASN A 486 14.81 0.47 -27.09
C ASN A 486 14.54 -0.23 -28.44
N LEU A 487 13.92 0.46 -29.41
CA LEU A 487 13.66 -0.07 -30.74
C LEU A 487 14.92 -0.26 -31.58
N ASP A 488 14.83 -1.15 -32.56
CA ASP A 488 15.84 -1.30 -33.62
C ASP A 488 15.52 -0.40 -34.81
N TYR A 489 16.39 0.57 -35.06
CA TYR A 489 16.30 1.53 -36.16
C TYR A 489 17.12 1.12 -37.39
N GLY A 490 17.42 -0.18 -37.55
CA GLY A 490 18.05 -0.73 -38.75
C GLY A 490 17.19 -0.58 -40.03
N ASP A 491 15.86 -0.54 -39.90
CA ASP A 491 14.97 -0.22 -41.03
C ASP A 491 14.95 1.29 -41.32
N GLU A 492 15.35 1.63 -42.54
CA GLU A 492 15.44 3.01 -43.01
C GLU A 492 14.07 3.72 -43.06
N ILE A 493 13.00 2.99 -43.40
CA ILE A 493 11.66 3.57 -43.52
C ILE A 493 11.14 3.96 -42.14
N GLY A 494 11.18 3.02 -41.18
CA GLY A 494 10.83 3.27 -39.79
C GLY A 494 11.67 4.38 -39.17
N ARG A 495 12.99 4.34 -39.37
CA ARG A 495 13.92 5.36 -38.85
C ARG A 495 13.57 6.76 -39.37
N ARG A 496 13.33 6.93 -40.67
CA ARG A 496 12.94 8.23 -41.26
C ARG A 496 11.60 8.71 -40.74
N LYS A 497 10.61 7.81 -40.59
CA LYS A 497 9.29 8.17 -40.04
C LYS A 497 9.39 8.63 -38.59
N MET A 498 10.12 7.91 -37.74
CA MET A 498 10.35 8.30 -36.35
C MET A 498 11.11 9.62 -36.25
N TYR A 499 12.14 9.81 -37.07
CA TYR A 499 12.88 11.07 -37.14
C TYR A 499 11.97 12.25 -37.49
N ALA A 500 11.18 12.13 -38.56
CA ALA A 500 10.27 13.18 -38.99
C ALA A 500 9.24 13.53 -37.91
N LEU A 501 8.72 12.51 -37.21
CA LEU A 501 7.80 12.69 -36.08
C LEU A 501 8.43 13.45 -34.91
N MET A 502 9.63 13.05 -34.46
CA MET A 502 10.31 13.74 -33.36
C MET A 502 10.61 15.20 -33.71
N ARG A 503 11.04 15.46 -34.96
CA ARG A 503 11.26 16.82 -35.45
C ARG A 503 9.97 17.66 -35.45
N ASP A 504 8.87 17.10 -35.95
CA ASP A 504 7.57 17.78 -35.99
C ASP A 504 7.09 18.14 -34.58
N MET A 505 7.12 17.19 -33.65
CA MET A 505 6.74 17.41 -32.24
C MET A 505 7.58 18.50 -31.58
N LEU A 506 8.91 18.48 -31.76
CA LEU A 506 9.81 19.49 -31.17
C LEU A 506 9.68 20.88 -31.81
N SER A 507 9.09 20.98 -33.00
CA SER A 507 8.90 22.25 -33.71
C SER A 507 7.60 22.97 -33.32
N ARG A 508 6.81 22.42 -32.39
CA ARG A 508 5.54 22.99 -31.93
C ARG A 508 5.76 23.89 -30.71
N GLU A 509 5.02 25.01 -30.64
CA GLU A 509 5.13 25.98 -29.53
C GLU A 509 4.71 25.37 -28.18
N LYS A 510 3.76 24.42 -28.15
CA LYS A 510 3.17 23.87 -26.92
C LYS A 510 3.56 22.41 -26.64
N LEU A 511 4.86 22.10 -26.55
CA LEU A 511 5.30 20.77 -26.10
C LEU A 511 5.80 20.84 -24.65
N SER A 512 5.30 19.97 -23.77
CA SER A 512 5.75 20.00 -22.37
C SER A 512 7.25 19.68 -22.22
N GLU A 513 7.89 20.24 -21.20
CA GLU A 513 9.30 19.98 -20.87
C GLU A 513 9.57 18.47 -20.68
N ARG A 514 8.61 17.72 -20.12
CA ARG A 514 8.72 16.28 -19.91
C ARG A 514 8.86 15.56 -21.25
N HIS A 515 8.05 15.91 -22.24
CA HIS A 515 8.07 15.27 -23.56
C HIS A 515 9.28 15.70 -24.39
N VAL A 516 9.71 16.97 -24.31
CA VAL A 516 10.93 17.47 -24.98
C VAL A 516 12.13 16.58 -24.67
N GLY A 517 12.40 16.33 -23.38
CA GLY A 517 13.54 15.49 -22.97
C GLY A 517 13.47 14.06 -23.51
N LYS A 518 12.27 13.47 -23.62
CA LYS A 518 12.10 12.11 -24.17
C LYS A 518 12.26 12.09 -25.69
N CYS A 519 11.72 13.07 -26.42
CA CYS A 519 11.93 13.20 -27.86
C CYS A 519 13.43 13.31 -28.20
N LEU A 520 14.18 14.08 -27.40
CA LEU A 520 15.64 14.19 -27.55
C LEU A 520 16.36 12.86 -27.29
N ASN A 521 15.92 12.05 -26.33
CA ASN A 521 16.48 10.71 -26.11
C ASN A 521 16.25 9.80 -27.33
N VAL A 522 15.07 9.88 -27.95
CA VAL A 522 14.78 9.13 -29.19
C VAL A 522 15.68 9.62 -30.32
N LEU A 523 15.80 10.94 -30.53
CA LEU A 523 16.69 11.49 -31.55
C LEU A 523 18.16 11.07 -31.37
N GLN A 524 18.66 11.04 -30.13
CA GLN A 524 20.01 10.56 -29.83
C GLN A 524 20.20 9.08 -30.19
N LYS A 525 19.13 8.27 -30.09
CA LYS A 525 19.14 6.88 -30.55
C LYS A 525 19.14 6.77 -32.08
N LEU A 526 18.45 7.67 -32.78
CA LEU A 526 18.42 7.71 -34.24
C LEU A 526 19.77 8.17 -34.83
N TRP A 527 20.42 9.14 -34.19
CA TRP A 527 21.68 9.74 -34.62
C TRP A 527 22.73 9.68 -33.51
N PRO A 528 23.76 8.83 -33.65
CA PRO A 528 24.87 8.78 -32.70
C PRO A 528 25.77 10.03 -32.72
N ASP A 529 25.74 10.84 -33.79
CA ASP A 529 26.56 12.04 -33.91
C ASP A 529 25.88 13.24 -33.24
N GLU A 530 26.49 13.75 -32.16
CA GLU A 530 26.04 14.92 -31.42
C GLU A 530 25.97 16.19 -32.29
N ARG A 531 26.80 16.30 -33.34
CA ARG A 531 26.84 17.51 -34.21
C ARG A 531 25.55 17.69 -35.00
N ASP A 532 24.98 16.60 -35.50
CA ASP A 532 23.75 16.65 -36.27
C ASP A 532 22.54 16.91 -35.37
N LEU A 533 22.55 16.36 -34.15
CA LEU A 533 21.57 16.70 -33.11
C LEU A 533 21.63 18.19 -32.75
N ILE A 534 22.83 18.74 -32.51
CA ILE A 534 23.03 20.17 -32.25
C ILE A 534 22.46 21.01 -33.39
N ARG A 535 22.82 20.71 -34.65
CA ARG A 535 22.34 21.47 -35.81
C ARG A 535 20.82 21.49 -35.91
N LEU A 536 20.19 20.33 -35.73
CA LEU A 536 18.74 20.20 -35.77
C LEU A 536 18.06 21.04 -34.69
N ILE A 537 18.50 20.93 -33.44
CA ILE A 537 17.85 21.68 -32.35
C ILE A 537 18.08 23.18 -32.49
N VAL A 538 19.26 23.61 -32.94
CA VAL A 538 19.53 25.02 -33.24
C VAL A 538 18.62 25.53 -34.39
N GLU A 539 18.41 24.73 -35.44
CA GLU A 539 17.49 25.05 -36.53
C GLU A 539 16.04 25.19 -36.02
N ILE A 540 15.58 24.27 -35.17
CA ILE A 540 14.25 24.34 -34.55
C ILE A 540 14.10 25.61 -33.70
N VAL A 541 15.10 25.92 -32.86
CA VAL A 541 15.11 27.14 -32.02
C VAL A 541 15.06 28.41 -32.88
N GLN A 542 15.78 28.44 -34.00
CA GLN A 542 15.74 29.58 -34.92
C GLN A 542 14.37 29.72 -35.57
N ASN A 543 13.79 28.62 -36.08
CA ASN A 543 12.47 28.63 -36.72
C ASN A 543 11.35 28.99 -35.73
N LEU A 544 11.43 28.57 -34.47
CA LEU A 544 10.44 28.95 -33.45
C LEU A 544 10.47 30.46 -33.14
N ARG A 545 11.66 31.08 -33.14
CA ARG A 545 11.83 32.52 -32.85
C ARG A 545 11.60 33.41 -34.06
N ASP A 546 11.86 32.88 -35.25
CA ASP A 546 11.66 33.55 -36.53
C ASP A 546 10.99 32.57 -37.51
N PRO A 547 9.66 32.42 -37.44
CA PRO A 547 8.93 31.44 -38.25
C PRO A 547 9.03 31.67 -39.77
N GLY A 548 9.66 32.77 -40.22
CA GLY A 548 9.68 33.18 -41.60
C GLY A 548 8.30 33.63 -42.07
N ASP A 549 8.24 34.59 -42.99
CA ASP A 549 7.01 34.89 -43.72
C ASP A 549 6.73 33.72 -44.69
N GLU A 550 6.19 32.60 -44.19
CA GLU A 550 5.40 31.72 -45.06
C GLU A 550 4.10 32.46 -45.37
N GLU A 551 4.12 33.29 -46.41
CA GLU A 551 2.95 33.97 -46.96
C GLU A 551 1.87 32.92 -47.29
N GLU A 552 0.88 32.76 -46.41
CA GLU A 552 -0.46 32.36 -46.87
C GLU A 552 -0.87 33.38 -47.94
N PRO A 553 -1.18 32.96 -49.18
CA PRO A 553 -1.60 33.89 -50.22
C PRO A 553 -2.98 34.42 -49.85
N THR A 554 -3.00 35.51 -49.08
CA THR A 554 -4.22 36.27 -48.83
C THR A 554 -4.72 36.78 -50.17
N VAL A 555 -5.79 36.14 -50.66
CA VAL A 555 -6.52 36.57 -51.85
C VAL A 555 -7.09 37.95 -51.57
N ARG A 556 -6.37 39.00 -51.95
CA ARG A 556 -6.92 40.36 -51.99
C ARG A 556 -7.99 40.40 -53.10
N PRO A 557 -9.21 40.87 -52.82
CA PRO A 557 -10.23 40.99 -53.85
C PRO A 557 -9.78 42.03 -54.87
N ARG A 558 -9.74 41.59 -56.13
CA ARG A 558 -9.37 42.37 -57.31
C ARG A 558 -10.50 43.37 -57.59
N ASN A 559 -10.37 44.61 -57.12
CA ASN A 559 -11.22 45.71 -57.57
C ASN A 559 -10.63 46.39 -58.80
N ASP A 560 -11.55 46.85 -59.63
CA ASP A 560 -11.42 47.15 -61.06
C ASP A 560 -10.43 48.26 -61.45
N ALA A 561 -9.79 48.01 -62.59
CA ALA A 561 -9.43 48.90 -63.69
C ALA A 561 -9.19 50.41 -63.43
N ASP A 562 -7.94 50.83 -63.67
CA ASP A 562 -7.64 52.16 -64.22
C ASP A 562 -6.60 52.00 -65.35
N PRO A 563 -6.93 52.29 -66.63
CA PRO A 563 -6.04 52.07 -67.76
C PRO A 563 -5.35 53.37 -68.21
N ASP A 564 -4.68 54.09 -67.30
CA ASP A 564 -3.76 55.16 -67.70
C ASP A 564 -2.69 55.47 -66.65
N ALA A 565 -1.68 54.61 -66.54
CA ALA A 565 -0.43 54.99 -65.87
C ALA A 565 0.77 54.30 -66.55
N SER A 566 1.59 55.15 -67.14
CA SER A 566 2.77 54.87 -67.94
C SER A 566 3.89 54.15 -67.17
N PHE A 567 4.64 53.34 -67.92
CA PHE A 567 5.96 52.79 -67.62
C PHE A 567 6.85 53.76 -66.84
N THR A 568 7.30 53.38 -65.63
CA THR A 568 8.71 53.33 -65.19
C THR A 568 8.80 53.23 -63.66
N SER A 569 9.14 52.05 -63.13
CA SER A 569 9.90 51.94 -61.87
C SER A 569 10.42 50.52 -61.71
N VAL A 570 11.70 50.44 -61.37
CA VAL A 570 12.50 49.24 -61.15
C VAL A 570 11.92 48.45 -59.97
N ASP A 571 11.75 47.14 -60.10
CA ASP A 571 11.42 46.24 -58.99
C ASP A 571 12.52 46.34 -57.92
N GLU A 572 12.20 47.01 -56.80
CA GLU A 572 12.98 46.89 -55.57
C GLU A 572 12.70 45.51 -54.97
N THR A 573 13.77 44.73 -54.80
CA THR A 573 13.77 43.49 -54.04
C THR A 573 13.29 43.78 -52.61
N PRO A 574 12.30 43.06 -52.06
CA PRO A 574 11.86 43.29 -50.68
C PRO A 574 13.02 42.96 -49.74
N LYS A 575 13.43 43.94 -48.92
CA LYS A 575 14.37 43.72 -47.82
C LYS A 575 13.67 42.91 -46.72
N PRO A 576 14.36 41.98 -46.04
CA PRO A 576 13.79 41.28 -44.89
C PRO A 576 13.41 42.31 -43.82
N ALA A 577 12.19 42.22 -43.32
CA ALA A 577 11.70 43.08 -42.26
C ALA A 577 12.58 42.86 -41.01
N LYS A 578 13.17 43.94 -40.48
CA LYS A 578 13.86 43.87 -39.18
C LYS A 578 12.84 43.51 -38.11
N ALA A 579 13.12 42.46 -37.33
CA ALA A 579 12.37 42.12 -36.12
C ALA A 579 12.16 43.37 -35.26
N LYS A 580 10.91 43.64 -34.84
CA LYS A 580 10.58 44.75 -33.95
C LYS A 580 11.36 44.61 -32.65
N SER A 581 11.83 45.71 -32.08
CA SER A 581 12.47 45.66 -30.76
C SER A 581 11.44 45.24 -29.70
N ARG A 582 11.82 44.46 -28.68
CA ARG A 582 10.90 44.04 -27.60
C ARG A 582 10.20 45.22 -26.92
N ALA A 583 10.79 46.42 -26.95
CA ALA A 583 10.21 47.64 -26.40
C ALA A 583 9.06 48.21 -27.25
N ASP A 584 8.95 47.79 -28.52
CA ASP A 584 7.93 48.23 -29.48
C ASP A 584 6.81 47.19 -29.67
N MET A 585 6.85 46.08 -28.92
CA MET A 585 5.85 45.01 -28.96
C MET A 585 4.67 45.33 -28.04
N THR A 586 3.48 44.88 -28.42
CA THR A 586 2.32 44.89 -27.52
C THR A 586 2.55 43.95 -26.33
N PRO A 587 1.85 44.14 -25.19
CA PRO A 587 1.96 43.23 -24.04
C PRO A 587 1.59 41.77 -24.35
N GLU A 588 0.83 41.53 -25.42
CA GLU A 588 0.45 40.18 -25.86
C GLU A 588 1.52 39.56 -26.77
N GLU A 589 2.06 40.34 -27.71
CA GLU A 589 3.23 39.95 -28.51
C GLU A 589 4.45 39.66 -27.63
N GLN A 590 4.68 40.46 -26.58
CA GLN A 590 5.77 40.24 -25.64
C GLN A 590 5.58 38.95 -24.83
N ARG A 591 4.36 38.66 -24.35
CA ARG A 591 4.06 37.40 -23.64
C ARG A 591 4.26 36.18 -24.53
N ARG A 592 3.88 36.25 -25.80
CA ARG A 592 4.12 35.15 -26.77
C ARG A 592 5.61 34.97 -27.02
N ALA A 593 6.36 36.06 -27.23
CA ALA A 593 7.81 36.00 -27.42
C ALA A 593 8.51 35.39 -26.19
N ASP A 594 8.14 35.80 -24.98
CA ASP A 594 8.68 35.26 -23.73
C ASP A 594 8.38 33.75 -23.58
N HIS A 595 7.18 33.31 -23.98
CA HIS A 595 6.82 31.89 -24.01
C HIS A 595 7.67 31.10 -25.02
N ILE A 596 7.86 31.62 -26.23
CA ILE A 596 8.72 31.00 -27.26
C ILE A 596 10.16 30.90 -26.77
N ASP A 597 10.71 31.97 -26.16
CA ASP A 597 12.07 31.94 -25.63
C ASP A 597 12.21 30.94 -24.48
N LEU A 598 11.20 30.78 -23.63
CA LEU A 598 11.19 29.75 -22.58
C LEU A 598 11.25 28.34 -23.19
N MET A 599 10.45 28.09 -24.23
CA MET A 599 10.47 26.82 -24.95
C MET A 599 11.80 26.55 -25.64
N CYS A 600 12.40 27.58 -26.25
CA CYS A 600 13.74 27.48 -26.82
C CYS A 600 14.79 27.13 -25.75
N LEU A 601 14.70 27.73 -24.57
CA LEU A 601 15.60 27.41 -23.47
C LEU A 601 15.41 25.98 -22.97
N ILE A 602 14.18 25.46 -22.91
CA ILE A 602 13.89 24.07 -22.54
C ILE A 602 14.51 23.09 -23.57
N LEU A 603 14.36 23.37 -24.86
CA LEU A 603 14.99 22.59 -25.94
C LEU A 603 16.52 22.58 -25.80
N LEU A 604 17.11 23.74 -25.53
CA LEU A 604 18.54 23.90 -25.36
C LEU A 604 19.06 23.22 -24.09
N GLU A 605 18.34 23.32 -22.98
CA GLU A 605 18.67 22.61 -21.74
C GLU A 605 18.72 21.10 -22.00
N GLY A 606 17.64 20.55 -22.58
CA GLY A 606 17.58 19.13 -22.91
C GLY A 606 18.67 18.69 -23.88
N LEU A 607 19.01 19.51 -24.88
CA LEU A 607 20.13 19.24 -25.78
C LEU A 607 21.45 19.20 -25.00
N LEU A 608 21.74 20.24 -24.22
CA LEU A 608 23.02 20.43 -23.56
C LEU A 608 23.31 19.40 -22.47
N GLU A 609 22.27 18.86 -21.81
CA GLU A 609 22.40 17.72 -20.89
C GLU A 609 22.93 16.44 -21.57
N ARG A 610 22.78 16.34 -22.90
CA ARG A 610 23.10 15.14 -23.69
C ARG A 610 24.37 15.28 -24.54
N VAL A 611 24.97 16.48 -24.58
CA VAL A 611 26.20 16.74 -25.33
C VAL A 611 27.41 16.52 -24.42
N ASN A 612 28.26 15.56 -24.78
CA ASN A 612 29.48 15.25 -24.02
C ASN A 612 30.76 15.69 -24.74
N GLY A 613 30.68 16.11 -26.02
CA GLY A 613 31.81 16.60 -26.81
C GLY A 613 32.31 17.99 -26.39
N ALA A 614 33.60 18.27 -26.64
CA ALA A 614 34.20 19.59 -26.38
C ALA A 614 33.72 20.64 -27.40
N LEU A 615 33.30 21.83 -26.92
CA LEU A 615 32.65 22.88 -27.73
C LEU A 615 33.56 23.64 -28.70
N GLY A 616 34.88 23.40 -28.64
CA GLY A 616 35.88 24.12 -29.46
C GLY A 616 35.67 24.04 -30.97
N ASP A 617 34.84 23.10 -31.44
CA ASP A 617 34.54 22.84 -32.84
C ASP A 617 33.12 23.26 -33.29
N ASN A 618 32.28 23.85 -32.41
CA ASN A 618 30.85 24.07 -32.69
C ASN A 618 30.45 25.55 -32.67
N SER A 619 30.66 26.26 -33.81
CA SER A 619 30.27 27.66 -33.98
C SER A 619 28.76 27.92 -33.85
N THR A 620 27.93 26.90 -34.09
CA THR A 620 26.46 26.97 -34.00
C THR A 620 25.98 27.25 -32.57
N LEU A 621 26.58 26.59 -31.56
CA LEU A 621 26.23 26.80 -30.15
C LEU A 621 26.64 28.20 -29.65
N TYR A 622 27.70 28.77 -30.22
CA TYR A 622 28.12 30.14 -29.89
C TYR A 622 27.13 31.20 -30.41
N GLY A 623 26.48 30.96 -31.55
CA GLY A 623 25.39 31.81 -32.04
C GLY A 623 24.22 31.83 -31.06
N VAL A 624 23.74 30.64 -30.67
CA VAL A 624 22.62 30.51 -29.73
C VAL A 624 22.93 31.08 -28.35
N TYR A 625 24.16 30.92 -27.87
CA TYR A 625 24.61 31.51 -26.61
C TYR A 625 24.39 33.04 -26.60
N ASN A 626 24.80 33.74 -27.65
CA ASN A 626 24.68 35.20 -27.73
C ASN A 626 23.26 35.67 -28.06
N GLU A 627 22.52 34.94 -28.89
CA GLU A 627 21.23 35.38 -29.43
C GLU A 627 20.02 35.00 -28.56
N VAL A 628 20.15 33.95 -27.74
CA VAL A 628 19.06 33.40 -26.92
C VAL A 628 19.41 33.42 -25.44
N ILE A 629 20.52 32.80 -25.05
CA ILE A 629 20.83 32.53 -23.64
C ILE A 629 21.19 33.82 -22.89
N VAL A 630 22.15 34.61 -23.40
CA VAL A 630 22.58 35.86 -22.73
C VAL A 630 21.43 36.86 -22.54
N PRO A 631 20.58 37.16 -23.57
CA PRO A 631 19.43 38.04 -23.39
C PRO A 631 18.44 37.54 -22.33
N CYS A 632 18.23 36.23 -22.22
CA CYS A 632 17.28 35.66 -21.25
C CYS A 632 17.79 35.66 -19.81
N ILE A 633 19.12 35.59 -19.59
CA ILE A 633 19.72 35.76 -18.25
C ILE A 633 19.43 37.16 -17.70
N GLN A 634 19.43 38.17 -18.58
CA GLN A 634 19.17 39.56 -18.21
C GLN A 634 17.65 39.89 -18.15
N HIS A 635 16.78 38.91 -18.43
CA HIS A 635 15.34 39.13 -18.48
C HIS A 635 14.72 39.30 -17.08
N ALA A 636 13.63 40.07 -17.00
CA ALA A 636 12.93 40.34 -15.75
C ALA A 636 12.19 39.10 -15.20
N ASP A 637 11.71 38.23 -16.08
CA ASP A 637 11.01 37.00 -15.71
C ASP A 637 11.97 35.99 -15.02
N PRO A 638 11.67 35.56 -13.77
CA PRO A 638 12.48 34.57 -13.08
C PRO A 638 12.55 33.21 -13.78
N ALA A 639 11.49 32.75 -14.46
CA ALA A 639 11.45 31.43 -15.10
C ALA A 639 12.44 31.36 -16.28
N LEU A 640 12.40 32.38 -17.15
CA LEU A 640 13.37 32.55 -18.24
C LEU A 640 14.80 32.64 -17.71
N ARG A 641 15.02 33.42 -16.64
CA ARG A 641 16.34 33.59 -16.04
C ARG A 641 16.88 32.28 -15.47
N GLU A 642 16.06 31.52 -14.77
CA GLU A 642 16.45 30.22 -14.20
C GLU A 642 16.90 29.27 -15.32
N LYS A 643 16.06 29.08 -16.35
CA LYS A 643 16.36 28.19 -17.48
C LYS A 643 17.60 28.63 -18.25
N ALA A 644 17.72 29.92 -18.55
CA ALA A 644 18.89 30.47 -19.23
C ALA A 644 20.18 30.28 -18.41
N THR A 645 20.11 30.42 -17.08
CA THR A 645 21.25 30.19 -16.19
C THR A 645 21.66 28.71 -16.17
N LYS A 646 20.71 27.76 -16.21
CA LYS A 646 21.03 26.33 -16.35
C LYS A 646 21.70 26.03 -17.68
N CYS A 647 21.15 26.50 -18.80
CA CYS A 647 21.75 26.36 -20.12
C CYS A 647 23.17 26.94 -20.17
N PHE A 648 23.38 28.10 -19.55
CA PHE A 648 24.69 28.71 -19.42
C PHE A 648 25.67 27.84 -18.63
N GLY A 649 25.24 27.31 -17.48
CA GLY A 649 26.03 26.39 -16.67
C GLY A 649 26.44 25.15 -17.46
N LEU A 650 25.50 24.53 -18.18
CA LEU A 650 25.77 23.37 -19.04
C LEU A 650 26.76 23.72 -20.17
N LEU A 651 26.60 24.86 -20.84
CA LEU A 651 27.55 25.34 -21.84
C LEU A 651 28.95 25.58 -21.27
N ALA A 652 29.04 26.12 -20.04
CA ALA A 652 30.32 26.36 -19.37
C ALA A 652 31.06 25.06 -19.03
N LEU A 653 30.35 23.94 -18.82
CA LEU A 653 30.97 22.62 -18.61
C LEU A 653 31.63 22.09 -19.89
N ILE A 654 31.06 22.40 -21.07
CA ILE A 654 31.54 21.88 -22.35
C ILE A 654 32.41 22.90 -23.14
N SER A 655 32.42 24.17 -22.74
CA SER A 655 33.18 25.26 -23.39
C SER A 655 34.03 26.10 -22.44
N LYS A 656 35.35 26.02 -22.61
CA LYS A 656 36.30 26.85 -21.87
C LYS A 656 36.19 28.35 -22.22
N VAL A 657 35.75 28.70 -23.43
CA VAL A 657 35.59 30.11 -23.87
C VAL A 657 34.43 30.77 -23.12
N VAL A 658 33.27 30.12 -23.09
CA VAL A 658 32.09 30.58 -22.35
C VAL A 658 32.39 30.64 -20.85
N TYR A 659 33.12 29.65 -20.32
CA TYR A 659 33.60 29.68 -18.94
C TYR A 659 34.50 30.90 -18.65
N LEU A 660 35.41 31.26 -19.54
CA LEU A 660 36.30 32.41 -19.35
C LEU A 660 35.56 33.76 -19.47
N GLU A 661 34.57 33.87 -20.36
CA GLU A 661 33.71 35.07 -20.47
C GLU A 661 32.83 35.28 -19.23
N SER A 662 32.42 34.19 -18.57
CA SER A 662 31.71 34.24 -17.28
C SER A 662 32.50 34.95 -16.18
N GLN A 663 33.83 34.81 -16.20
CA GLN A 663 34.75 35.38 -15.20
C GLN A 663 35.04 36.87 -15.45
N ILE A 664 34.75 37.37 -16.66
CA ILE A 664 34.96 38.77 -17.06
C ILE A 664 33.70 39.60 -16.78
N SER A 665 32.52 38.96 -16.71
CA SER A 665 31.23 39.62 -16.51
C SER A 665 30.72 39.59 -15.07
N SER A 666 31.41 38.87 -14.16
CA SER A 666 31.25 38.92 -12.70
C SER A 666 32.18 39.98 -12.10
#